data_AF-A0A8J7XV99-F1
#
_entry.id   AF-A0A8J7XV99-F1
#
_cell.length_a   1.000
_cell.length_b   1.000
_cell.length_c   1.000
_cell.angle_alpha   90.00
_cell.angle_beta   90.00
_cell.angle_gamma   90.00
#
_symmetry.space_group_name_H-M   'P 1'
#
loop_
_entity.id
_entity.type
_entity.pdbx_description
1 polymer ?
#
loop_
_entity_poly.entity_id
_entity_poly.type
_entity_poly.pdbx_seq_one_letter_code
_entity_poly.pdbx_strand_id
1 'polypeptide(L)'
;MVITREFNESTERSSIPIEEISQIQEMCQHFNWSHSERLSRQIGEILFSLLNGNNVLVQALKEADLHGEPLQLFIEKEDTEKDLIPDLPFELLYDSEFLVPLKIHVIRHVSDYGSKKPVKSEKRPLKVLFMACSPEGVTPVLDYEKEEEIILEVTKELPIEIDVEDTGSLQGLSDCLEQNEYDVIHLSGHANIEDGTPYICMEDEEGSLEKVTPSQLQDILNESLKRPRLVFLSGCRTRETPGAAVSFAHYLVAEHSPTVVGWGLPVSDPGATIAATKLYRELSRGKSIVDAVFSARQVLYNNNFSDWSLLRLSSDGTPLTVPLVKKGQEKKLKARDIQYAYLQNSQVKVLKKGFIGRRWQIQRGIRCLKENEQKVGLLLHGTGGLGKSCLAGKFCERFKDHILVIVKGELNAVTFLEALTYGLMRAEDEKGLAILQANEEVPKKIMLLCSSSFRNSNYLILFDDFEENLERFKGGTPVVSDEAAPILGMLLHDLPLACKSTQLIITSRYTFPFVIDGRNLVEERLECIGLTSFQGADERKKIADLVHINKYPDEEVRKELIKAGRGNPRLMEALNTLLKIQKGIDVEDLLLRVQDEQEELVQDLVLREILTSQPQDFQKVMQYSAVFRLPVLREGIQLVCKDVKDWQSFIDLGVQLSLMEEEKAEMWPTTG
;
A
#
# COMPACT_ATOMS: atom_id res chain seq x y z
N MET A 1 -9.94 36.18 -18.64
CA MET A 1 -9.65 34.76 -18.98
C MET A 1 -9.09 34.74 -20.38
N VAL A 2 -7.88 34.24 -20.54
CA VAL A 2 -7.18 34.22 -21.83
C VAL A 2 -7.17 32.79 -22.35
N ILE A 3 -7.47 32.65 -23.63
CA ILE A 3 -7.38 31.37 -24.31
C ILE A 3 -6.28 31.47 -25.33
N THR A 4 -5.28 30.63 -25.17
CA THR A 4 -4.16 30.49 -26.08
C THR A 4 -4.38 29.25 -26.93
N ARG A 5 -4.30 29.42 -28.25
CA ARG A 5 -4.37 28.33 -29.23
C ARG A 5 -2.99 28.17 -29.81
N GLU A 6 -2.46 26.95 -29.77
CA GLU A 6 -1.16 26.66 -30.36
C GLU A 6 -1.31 25.66 -31.50
N PHE A 7 -0.79 26.06 -32.66
CA PHE A 7 -0.65 25.20 -33.82
C PHE A 7 0.57 25.65 -34.63
N ASN A 8 1.54 24.77 -34.87
CA ASN A 8 2.74 25.00 -35.69
C ASN A 8 3.34 26.42 -35.60
N GLU A 9 3.95 26.76 -34.45
CA GLU A 9 4.60 28.06 -34.14
C GLU A 9 3.68 29.30 -34.19
N SER A 10 2.39 29.16 -34.50
CA SER A 10 1.39 30.21 -34.40
C SER A 10 0.67 30.15 -33.05
N THR A 11 0.61 31.30 -32.38
CA THR A 11 -0.04 31.46 -31.07
C THR A 11 -1.06 32.58 -31.18
N GLU A 12 -2.34 32.25 -31.05
CA GLU A 12 -3.43 33.24 -31.01
C GLU A 12 -4.03 33.32 -29.61
N ARG A 13 -4.18 34.56 -29.12
CA ARG A 13 -4.77 34.86 -27.80
C ARG A 13 -6.11 35.58 -27.95
N SER A 14 -7.11 35.11 -27.21
CA SER A 14 -8.44 35.71 -27.15
C SER A 14 -8.91 35.86 -25.70
N SER A 15 -9.62 36.95 -25.38
CA SER A 15 -10.20 37.20 -24.06
C SER A 15 -11.73 37.10 -24.11
N ILE A 16 -12.33 36.54 -23.05
CA ILE A 16 -13.80 36.41 -22.93
C ILE A 16 -14.35 37.53 -22.02
N PRO A 17 -15.44 38.24 -22.41
CA PRO A 17 -16.12 39.22 -21.57
C PRO A 17 -16.73 38.63 -20.29
N ILE A 18 -16.66 39.35 -19.17
CA ILE A 18 -17.12 38.89 -17.84
C ILE A 18 -18.64 38.65 -17.79
N GLU A 19 -19.44 39.47 -18.48
CA GLU A 19 -20.91 39.38 -18.47
C GLU A 19 -21.44 38.07 -19.05
N GLU A 20 -20.79 37.55 -20.09
CA GLU A 20 -21.15 36.28 -20.74
C GLU A 20 -20.77 35.06 -19.89
N ILE A 21 -19.76 35.19 -19.02
CA ILE A 21 -19.33 34.14 -18.09
C ILE A 21 -20.41 33.94 -17.02
N SER A 22 -21.02 34.99 -16.48
CA SER A 22 -22.02 34.92 -15.39
C SER A 22 -23.23 34.04 -15.71
N GLN A 23 -23.73 34.07 -16.96
CA GLN A 23 -24.86 33.23 -17.36
C GLN A 23 -24.51 31.74 -17.35
N ILE A 24 -23.31 31.38 -17.82
CA ILE A 24 -22.84 29.98 -17.84
C ILE A 24 -22.61 29.48 -16.42
N GLN A 25 -22.13 30.35 -15.53
CA GLN A 25 -21.94 30.02 -14.12
C GLN A 25 -23.25 29.59 -13.46
N GLU A 26 -24.35 30.32 -13.71
CA GLU A 26 -25.67 29.98 -13.18
C GLU A 26 -26.12 28.60 -13.68
N MET A 27 -25.89 28.29 -14.96
CA MET A 27 -26.17 26.96 -15.52
C MET A 27 -25.31 25.85 -14.90
N CYS A 28 -24.12 26.18 -14.39
CA CYS A 28 -23.15 25.24 -13.82
C CYS A 28 -23.27 25.06 -12.30
N GLN A 29 -23.97 25.96 -11.59
CA GLN A 29 -23.92 26.13 -10.12
C GLN A 29 -24.33 24.89 -9.30
N HIS A 30 -25.10 23.97 -9.91
CA HIS A 30 -25.55 22.72 -9.27
C HIS A 30 -25.03 21.46 -9.97
N PHE A 31 -24.14 21.59 -10.95
CA PHE A 31 -23.53 20.48 -11.67
C PHE A 31 -24.51 19.51 -12.36
N ASN A 32 -25.80 19.88 -12.48
CA ASN A 32 -26.84 19.08 -13.13
C ASN A 32 -26.52 18.71 -14.59
N TRP A 33 -25.63 19.47 -15.23
CA TRP A 33 -25.15 19.19 -16.57
C TRP A 33 -24.41 17.85 -16.68
N SER A 34 -23.73 17.38 -15.63
CA SER A 34 -22.98 16.12 -15.65
C SER A 34 -23.86 14.88 -15.83
N HIS A 35 -25.16 15.02 -15.54
CA HIS A 35 -26.18 13.96 -15.69
C HIS A 35 -27.22 14.28 -16.77
N SER A 36 -27.06 15.39 -17.51
CA SER A 36 -28.00 15.83 -18.53
C SER A 36 -27.25 16.20 -19.80
N GLU A 37 -27.31 15.32 -20.79
CA GLU A 37 -26.71 15.56 -22.10
C GLU A 37 -27.27 16.83 -22.75
N ARG A 38 -28.59 17.08 -22.60
CA ARG A 38 -29.21 18.30 -23.11
C ARG A 38 -28.59 19.57 -22.52
N LEU A 39 -28.43 19.62 -21.20
CA LEU A 39 -27.81 20.78 -20.54
C LEU A 39 -26.33 20.89 -20.93
N SER A 40 -25.62 19.76 -20.98
CA SER A 40 -24.23 19.70 -21.42
C SER A 40 -24.04 20.27 -22.82
N ARG A 41 -24.90 19.91 -23.78
CA ARG A 41 -24.90 20.45 -25.14
C ARG A 41 -25.18 21.96 -25.14
N GLN A 42 -26.20 22.42 -24.41
CA GLN A 42 -26.53 23.84 -24.33
C GLN A 42 -25.36 24.68 -23.78
N ILE A 43 -24.71 24.22 -22.70
CA ILE A 43 -23.51 24.86 -22.16
C ILE A 43 -22.38 24.85 -23.20
N GLY A 44 -22.17 23.72 -23.86
CA GLY A 44 -21.19 23.55 -24.92
C GLY A 44 -21.35 24.49 -26.10
N GLU A 45 -22.59 24.71 -26.56
CA GLU A 45 -22.94 25.62 -27.67
C GLU A 45 -22.63 27.07 -27.31
N ILE A 46 -22.95 27.47 -26.08
CA ILE A 46 -22.65 28.82 -25.58
C ILE A 46 -21.13 28.99 -25.50
N LEU A 47 -20.41 28.05 -24.86
CA LEU A 47 -18.95 28.09 -24.78
C LEU A 47 -18.30 28.13 -26.17
N PHE A 48 -18.77 27.31 -27.11
CA PHE A 48 -18.27 27.31 -28.47
C PHE A 48 -18.49 28.66 -29.15
N SER A 49 -19.68 29.24 -29.03
CA SER A 49 -20.00 30.55 -29.62
C SER A 49 -19.07 31.65 -29.07
N LEU A 50 -18.80 31.62 -27.77
CA LEU A 50 -17.88 32.55 -27.09
C LEU A 50 -16.45 32.42 -27.61
N LEU A 51 -15.96 31.18 -27.75
CA LEU A 51 -14.61 30.93 -28.25
C LEU A 51 -14.48 31.21 -29.75
N ASN A 52 -15.51 30.92 -30.53
CA ASN A 52 -15.42 30.97 -31.98
C ASN A 52 -15.42 32.41 -32.50
N GLY A 53 -16.15 33.34 -31.87
CA GLY A 53 -16.13 34.77 -32.18
C GLY A 53 -16.13 35.05 -33.69
N ASN A 54 -15.03 35.62 -34.22
CA ASN A 54 -14.81 35.89 -35.64
C ASN A 54 -14.44 34.63 -36.49
N ASN A 55 -15.07 33.48 -36.23
CA ASN A 55 -14.77 32.16 -36.82
C ASN A 55 -13.34 31.62 -36.56
N VAL A 56 -12.69 32.12 -35.51
CA VAL A 56 -11.27 31.81 -35.26
C VAL A 56 -11.10 30.36 -34.81
N LEU A 57 -12.03 29.82 -34.00
CA LEU A 57 -11.93 28.44 -33.51
C LEU A 57 -12.17 27.44 -34.65
N VAL A 58 -13.14 27.74 -35.53
CA VAL A 58 -13.41 26.93 -36.73
C VAL A 58 -12.22 26.93 -37.69
N GLN A 59 -11.51 28.05 -37.83
CA GLN A 59 -10.30 28.11 -38.66
C GLN A 59 -9.18 27.25 -38.08
N ALA A 60 -8.90 27.38 -36.77
CA ALA A 60 -7.91 26.57 -36.08
C ALA A 60 -8.23 25.07 -36.16
N LEU A 61 -9.50 24.68 -36.03
CA LEU A 61 -9.94 23.29 -36.19
C LEU A 61 -9.69 22.77 -37.61
N LYS A 62 -10.01 23.56 -38.64
CA LYS A 62 -9.76 23.18 -40.04
C LYS A 62 -8.27 23.01 -40.31
N GLU A 63 -7.45 23.87 -39.74
CA GLU A 63 -5.99 23.79 -39.87
C GLU A 63 -5.45 22.52 -39.20
N ALA A 64 -5.88 22.26 -37.97
CA ALA A 64 -5.52 21.04 -37.24
C ALA A 64 -5.94 19.77 -38.01
N ASP A 65 -7.16 19.73 -38.55
CA ASP A 65 -7.67 18.63 -39.39
C ASP A 65 -6.83 18.42 -40.65
N LEU A 66 -6.37 19.49 -41.32
CA LEU A 66 -5.50 19.38 -42.51
C LEU A 66 -4.16 18.69 -42.22
N HIS A 67 -3.68 18.80 -40.99
CA HIS A 67 -2.44 18.17 -40.53
C HIS A 67 -2.66 16.82 -39.83
N GLY A 68 -3.92 16.43 -39.62
CA GLY A 68 -4.27 15.17 -38.94
C GLY A 68 -3.90 15.16 -37.45
N GLU A 69 -3.82 16.34 -36.83
CA GLU A 69 -3.50 16.50 -35.42
C GLU A 69 -4.67 17.19 -34.69
N PRO A 70 -4.96 16.82 -33.44
CA PRO A 70 -5.96 17.49 -32.62
C PRO A 70 -5.47 18.88 -32.16
N LEU A 71 -6.38 19.85 -32.09
CA LEU A 71 -6.10 21.22 -31.66
C LEU A 71 -5.83 21.26 -30.14
N GLN A 72 -4.77 21.94 -29.71
CA GLN A 72 -4.53 22.20 -28.29
C GLN A 72 -5.11 23.56 -27.87
N LEU A 73 -5.96 23.54 -26.85
CA LEU A 73 -6.64 24.70 -26.31
C LEU A 73 -6.19 24.92 -24.86
N PHE A 74 -5.42 25.98 -24.63
CA PHE A 74 -4.95 26.37 -23.31
C PHE A 74 -5.90 27.38 -22.69
N ILE A 75 -6.36 27.08 -21.47
CA ILE A 75 -7.22 27.94 -20.68
C ILE A 75 -6.38 28.60 -19.59
N GLU A 76 -6.19 29.91 -19.66
CA GLU A 76 -5.41 30.73 -18.74
C GLU A 76 -6.31 31.68 -17.93
N LYS A 77 -6.02 31.83 -16.63
CA LYS A 77 -6.64 32.85 -15.78
C LYS A 77 -5.78 34.12 -15.80
N GLU A 78 -6.40 35.28 -15.99
CA GLU A 78 -5.72 36.57 -15.79
C GLU A 78 -5.77 36.94 -14.30
N ASP A 79 -4.62 37.31 -13.74
CA ASP A 79 -4.35 37.59 -12.31
C ASP A 79 -5.10 38.80 -11.71
N THR A 80 -6.07 39.39 -12.41
CA THR A 80 -6.58 40.72 -12.07
C THR A 80 -7.68 40.75 -11.01
N GLU A 81 -8.33 39.64 -10.67
CA GLU A 81 -9.32 39.61 -9.57
C GLU A 81 -9.14 38.38 -8.66
N LYS A 82 -9.06 38.66 -7.35
CA LYS A 82 -9.02 37.68 -6.25
C LYS A 82 -10.29 36.84 -6.12
N ASP A 83 -11.34 37.19 -6.86
CA ASP A 83 -12.56 36.39 -6.93
C ASP A 83 -12.35 35.23 -7.91
N LEU A 84 -12.73 34.03 -7.49
CA LEU A 84 -12.64 32.83 -8.29
C LEU A 84 -13.51 33.00 -9.55
N ILE A 85 -12.90 33.31 -10.71
CA ILE A 85 -13.53 33.00 -12.00
C ILE A 85 -13.90 31.51 -11.95
N PRO A 86 -15.17 31.14 -12.11
CA PRO A 86 -15.62 29.78 -11.89
C PRO A 86 -15.00 28.81 -12.89
N ASP A 87 -14.82 27.59 -12.41
CA ASP A 87 -14.20 26.49 -13.13
C ASP A 87 -15.15 25.95 -14.23
N LEU A 88 -15.31 26.74 -15.30
CA LEU A 88 -16.22 26.46 -16.41
C LEU A 88 -15.83 25.15 -17.11
N PRO A 89 -16.82 24.35 -17.54
CA PRO A 89 -16.58 23.04 -18.15
C PRO A 89 -16.27 23.17 -19.65
N PHE A 90 -15.12 23.75 -20.00
CA PHE A 90 -14.62 23.82 -21.39
C PHE A 90 -14.50 22.45 -22.06
N GLU A 91 -14.49 21.37 -21.27
CA GLU A 91 -14.60 20.01 -21.76
C GLU A 91 -15.90 19.76 -22.55
N LEU A 92 -16.97 20.55 -22.32
CA LEU A 92 -18.27 20.40 -22.99
C LEU A 92 -18.37 21.08 -24.35
N LEU A 93 -17.30 21.68 -24.89
CA LEU A 93 -17.37 22.40 -26.17
C LEU A 93 -18.12 21.61 -27.25
N TYR A 94 -19.17 22.22 -27.77
CA TYR A 94 -20.12 21.57 -28.66
C TYR A 94 -20.45 22.49 -29.84
N ASP A 95 -20.39 21.93 -31.05
CA ASP A 95 -20.86 22.57 -32.28
C ASP A 95 -21.98 21.72 -32.90
N SER A 96 -21.64 20.83 -33.83
CA SER A 96 -22.52 19.77 -34.33
C SER A 96 -22.36 18.46 -33.55
N GLU A 97 -21.27 18.36 -32.80
CA GLU A 97 -20.87 17.24 -31.95
C GLU A 97 -19.97 17.77 -30.82
N PHE A 98 -19.72 16.93 -29.80
CA PHE A 98 -18.75 17.26 -28.75
C PHE A 98 -17.33 17.24 -29.32
N LEU A 99 -16.62 18.37 -29.21
CA LEU A 99 -15.33 18.57 -29.87
C LEU A 99 -14.16 18.01 -29.06
N VAL A 100 -14.22 18.06 -27.73
CA VAL A 100 -13.10 17.66 -26.86
C VAL A 100 -12.75 16.16 -26.91
N PRO A 101 -13.72 15.22 -26.93
CA PRO A 101 -13.36 13.81 -27.05
C PRO A 101 -12.95 13.39 -28.48
N LEU A 102 -13.05 14.30 -29.47
CA LEU A 102 -12.88 13.98 -30.89
C LEU A 102 -11.79 14.78 -31.62
N LYS A 103 -11.61 16.06 -31.28
CA LYS A 103 -10.84 17.04 -32.06
C LYS A 103 -9.97 18.00 -31.23
N ILE A 104 -10.28 18.23 -29.95
CA ILE A 104 -9.63 19.26 -29.13
C ILE A 104 -9.03 18.69 -27.83
N HIS A 105 -7.78 19.03 -27.53
CA HIS A 105 -7.18 18.88 -26.22
C HIS A 105 -7.36 20.15 -25.38
N VAL A 106 -8.29 20.11 -24.43
CA VAL A 106 -8.42 21.17 -23.43
C VAL A 106 -7.39 20.95 -22.32
N ILE A 107 -6.54 21.96 -22.09
CA ILE A 107 -5.48 22.01 -21.08
C ILE A 107 -5.69 23.26 -20.22
N ARG A 108 -5.69 23.10 -18.89
CA ARG A 108 -5.78 24.21 -17.94
C ARG A 108 -4.37 24.68 -17.60
N HIS A 109 -4.00 25.83 -18.14
CA HIS A 109 -2.68 26.41 -17.94
C HIS A 109 -2.68 27.26 -16.67
N VAL A 110 -1.85 26.89 -15.70
CA VAL A 110 -1.87 27.50 -14.36
C VAL A 110 -0.67 28.41 -14.13
N SER A 111 0.50 28.07 -14.65
CA SER A 111 1.71 28.88 -14.55
C SER A 111 2.67 28.55 -15.70
N ASP A 112 3.71 29.36 -15.89
CA ASP A 112 4.78 29.11 -16.88
C ASP A 112 6.06 28.49 -16.27
N TYR A 113 6.01 28.04 -15.01
CA TYR A 113 7.19 27.63 -14.25
C TYR A 113 8.00 26.50 -14.94
N GLY A 114 7.30 25.60 -15.62
CA GLY A 114 7.86 24.45 -16.32
C GLY A 114 8.22 24.70 -17.78
N SER A 115 7.79 25.81 -18.38
CA SER A 115 7.89 26.08 -19.84
C SER A 115 9.29 25.92 -20.42
N LYS A 116 10.34 26.26 -19.65
CA LYS A 116 11.74 26.20 -20.09
C LYS A 116 12.50 24.96 -19.59
N LYS A 117 11.85 24.06 -18.84
CA LYS A 117 12.51 22.87 -18.30
C LYS A 117 12.76 21.85 -19.42
N PRO A 118 14.00 21.35 -19.59
CA PRO A 118 14.27 20.30 -20.55
C PRO A 118 13.62 19.00 -20.08
N VAL A 119 12.75 18.44 -20.91
CA VAL A 119 12.07 17.17 -20.64
C VAL A 119 12.58 16.09 -21.59
N LYS A 120 12.80 14.88 -21.06
CA LYS A 120 13.23 13.72 -21.85
C LYS A 120 12.37 12.51 -21.51
N SER A 121 12.19 11.64 -22.50
CA SER A 121 11.55 10.34 -22.30
C SER A 121 12.55 9.30 -21.81
N GLU A 122 12.13 8.51 -20.82
CA GLU A 122 12.97 7.46 -20.23
C GLU A 122 13.02 6.19 -21.09
N LYS A 123 14.17 5.48 -21.06
CA LYS A 123 14.38 4.19 -21.74
C LYS A 123 14.16 3.01 -20.78
N ARG A 124 13.02 3.00 -20.10
CA ARG A 124 12.60 1.94 -19.17
C ARG A 124 11.07 1.87 -19.14
N PRO A 125 10.48 0.79 -18.58
CA PRO A 125 9.05 0.74 -18.26
C PRO A 125 8.57 1.98 -17.49
N LEU A 126 7.28 2.30 -17.65
CA LEU A 126 6.64 3.39 -16.92
C LEU A 126 6.61 3.04 -15.43
N LYS A 127 7.06 3.94 -14.57
CA LYS A 127 7.02 3.74 -13.11
C LYS A 127 5.85 4.49 -12.49
N VAL A 128 4.98 3.75 -11.81
CA VAL A 128 3.75 4.28 -11.19
C VAL A 128 3.76 3.94 -9.71
N LEU A 129 3.54 4.96 -8.86
CA LEU A 129 3.17 4.75 -7.47
C LEU A 129 1.65 4.90 -7.36
N PHE A 130 0.96 3.85 -6.92
CA PHE A 130 -0.47 3.90 -6.62
C PHE A 130 -0.68 3.92 -5.11
N MET A 131 -1.54 4.82 -4.64
CA MET A 131 -1.93 4.93 -3.25
C MET A 131 -3.43 5.19 -3.17
N ALA A 132 -4.12 4.38 -2.38
CA ALA A 132 -5.51 4.59 -2.02
C ALA A 132 -5.61 5.01 -0.55
N CYS A 133 -6.40 6.04 -0.27
CA CYS A 133 -6.61 6.65 1.04
C CYS A 133 -8.09 6.52 1.42
N SER A 134 -8.39 5.78 2.49
CA SER A 134 -9.77 5.59 2.96
C SER A 134 -9.83 5.68 4.49
N PRO A 135 -9.49 6.86 5.06
CA PRO A 135 -9.51 7.04 6.50
C PRO A 135 -10.90 6.76 7.09
N GLU A 136 -10.91 6.28 8.33
CA GLU A 136 -12.15 6.02 9.04
C GLU A 136 -12.96 7.31 9.27
N GLY A 137 -14.28 7.17 9.35
CA GLY A 137 -15.18 8.29 9.56
C GLY A 137 -15.46 9.11 8.30
N VAL A 138 -14.73 8.87 7.21
CA VAL A 138 -15.01 9.49 5.91
C VAL A 138 -15.98 8.62 5.11
N THR A 139 -17.06 9.23 4.63
CA THR A 139 -18.08 8.55 3.83
C THR A 139 -18.22 9.19 2.44
N PRO A 140 -18.50 8.40 1.39
CA PRO A 140 -18.60 6.93 1.39
C PRO A 140 -17.24 6.26 1.60
N VAL A 141 -17.21 5.13 2.31
CA VAL A 141 -15.96 4.35 2.49
C VAL A 141 -15.48 3.86 1.12
N LEU A 142 -14.20 4.07 0.79
CA LEU A 142 -13.64 3.60 -0.47
C LEU A 142 -13.23 2.14 -0.33
N ASP A 143 -13.58 1.35 -1.34
CA ASP A 143 -13.10 -0.03 -1.48
C ASP A 143 -11.69 0.00 -2.07
N TYR A 144 -10.72 0.37 -1.23
CA TYR A 144 -9.33 0.57 -1.66
C TYR A 144 -8.70 -0.74 -2.18
N GLU A 145 -9.10 -1.90 -1.64
CA GLU A 145 -8.62 -3.22 -2.10
C GLU A 145 -9.09 -3.49 -3.53
N LYS A 146 -10.35 -3.15 -3.84
CA LYS A 146 -10.88 -3.25 -5.19
C LYS A 146 -10.22 -2.27 -6.15
N GLU A 147 -9.97 -1.03 -5.73
CA GLU A 147 -9.25 -0.06 -6.57
C GLU A 147 -7.83 -0.54 -6.89
N GLU A 148 -7.12 -1.06 -5.90
CA GLU A 148 -5.80 -1.66 -6.08
C GLU A 148 -5.87 -2.88 -7.02
N GLU A 149 -6.82 -3.78 -6.80
CA GLU A 149 -7.07 -4.95 -7.65
C GLU A 149 -7.27 -4.55 -9.11
N ILE A 150 -8.14 -3.56 -9.35
CA ILE A 150 -8.43 -3.06 -10.69
C ILE A 150 -7.16 -2.54 -11.35
N ILE A 151 -6.40 -1.69 -10.65
CA ILE A 151 -5.19 -1.08 -11.22
C ILE A 151 -4.12 -2.14 -11.51
N LEU A 152 -3.93 -3.11 -10.60
CA LEU A 152 -3.00 -4.21 -10.82
C LEU A 152 -3.41 -5.09 -12.01
N GLU A 153 -4.71 -5.39 -12.16
CA GLU A 153 -5.21 -6.20 -13.28
C GLU A 153 -5.08 -5.46 -14.62
N VAL A 154 -5.47 -4.18 -14.63
CA VAL A 154 -5.42 -3.32 -15.81
C VAL A 154 -3.99 -3.11 -16.33
N THR A 155 -3.02 -3.06 -15.42
CA THR A 155 -1.61 -2.82 -15.75
C THR A 155 -0.82 -4.11 -15.96
N LYS A 156 -1.41 -5.27 -15.65
CA LYS A 156 -0.75 -6.58 -15.65
C LYS A 156 0.06 -6.87 -16.91
N GLU A 157 -0.47 -6.62 -18.10
CA GLU A 157 0.21 -6.94 -19.37
C GLU A 157 0.92 -5.73 -20.02
N LEU A 158 1.00 -4.61 -19.30
CA LEU A 158 1.63 -3.40 -19.80
C LEU A 158 3.10 -3.32 -19.38
N PRO A 159 3.97 -2.60 -20.12
CA PRO A 159 5.33 -2.32 -19.71
C PRO A 159 5.35 -1.23 -18.62
N ILE A 160 4.82 -1.60 -17.45
CA ILE A 160 4.65 -0.76 -16.27
C ILE A 160 5.26 -1.47 -15.06
N GLU A 161 6.01 -0.73 -14.26
CA GLU A 161 6.42 -1.11 -12.91
C GLU A 161 5.53 -0.32 -11.94
N ILE A 162 4.67 -1.03 -11.21
CA ILE A 162 3.75 -0.44 -10.24
C ILE A 162 4.14 -0.84 -8.83
N ASP A 163 4.36 0.16 -7.99
CA ASP A 163 4.47 0.01 -6.55
C ASP A 163 3.17 0.52 -5.91
N VAL A 164 2.69 -0.18 -4.88
CA VAL A 164 1.48 0.19 -4.12
C VAL A 164 1.92 0.61 -2.73
N GLU A 165 1.46 1.77 -2.29
CA GLU A 165 1.61 2.21 -0.91
C GLU A 165 0.34 1.81 -0.13
N ASP A 166 0.53 0.94 0.86
CA ASP A 166 -0.56 0.24 1.55
C ASP A 166 -1.13 1.02 2.76
N THR A 167 -0.45 2.08 3.25
CA THR A 167 -0.88 2.82 4.45
C THR A 167 -1.85 3.95 4.16
N GLY A 168 -1.85 4.52 2.95
CA GLY A 168 -2.54 5.75 2.56
C GLY A 168 -2.24 6.97 3.42
N SER A 169 -1.06 6.99 4.03
CA SER A 169 -0.57 8.08 4.87
C SER A 169 0.43 8.96 4.13
N LEU A 170 0.53 10.23 4.54
CA LEU A 170 1.50 11.16 3.96
C LEU A 170 2.95 10.70 4.22
N GLN A 171 3.21 10.13 5.40
CA GLN A 171 4.53 9.55 5.72
C GLN A 171 4.85 8.34 4.83
N GLY A 172 3.89 7.43 4.61
CA GLY A 172 4.07 6.28 3.72
C GLY A 172 4.36 6.70 2.27
N LEU A 173 3.74 7.79 1.81
CA LEU A 173 4.07 8.41 0.52
C LEU A 173 5.52 8.89 0.48
N SER A 174 5.96 9.59 1.53
CA SER A 174 7.34 10.08 1.65
C SER A 174 8.35 8.94 1.60
N ASP A 175 8.17 7.91 2.42
CA ASP A 175 9.06 6.74 2.48
C ASP A 175 9.21 6.06 1.11
N CYS A 176 8.13 6.01 0.31
CA CYS A 176 8.17 5.47 -1.04
C CYS A 176 9.00 6.34 -2.00
N LEU A 177 8.89 7.66 -1.89
CA LEU A 177 9.55 8.65 -2.75
C LEU A 177 11.03 8.87 -2.41
N GLU A 178 11.42 8.62 -1.15
CA GLU A 178 12.82 8.57 -0.72
C GLU A 178 13.55 7.35 -1.27
N GLN A 179 12.84 6.22 -1.44
CA GLN A 179 13.42 4.96 -1.85
C GLN A 179 13.41 4.71 -3.36
N ASN A 180 12.45 5.30 -4.08
CA ASN A 180 12.21 5.01 -5.49
C ASN A 180 11.83 6.26 -6.30
N GLU A 181 12.16 6.24 -7.59
CA GLU A 181 11.73 7.26 -8.55
C GLU A 181 10.46 6.83 -9.29
N TYR A 182 9.50 7.75 -9.47
CA TYR A 182 8.26 7.49 -10.21
C TYR A 182 8.03 8.53 -11.33
N ASP A 183 7.38 8.11 -12.41
CA ASP A 183 6.91 9.02 -13.45
C ASP A 183 5.52 9.55 -13.14
N VAL A 184 4.69 8.69 -12.52
CA VAL A 184 3.29 8.95 -12.17
C VAL A 184 3.08 8.61 -10.69
N ILE A 185 2.42 9.51 -9.96
CA ILE A 185 1.80 9.21 -8.67
C ILE A 185 0.29 9.24 -8.86
N HIS A 186 -0.40 8.15 -8.56
CA HIS A 186 -1.84 8.04 -8.58
C HIS A 186 -2.35 7.98 -7.16
N LEU A 187 -2.98 9.08 -6.72
CA LEU A 187 -3.63 9.19 -5.42
C LEU A 187 -5.14 9.00 -5.60
N SER A 188 -5.70 8.00 -4.95
CA SER A 188 -7.14 7.81 -4.85
C SER A 188 -7.58 8.08 -3.41
N GLY A 189 -8.52 8.99 -3.20
CA GLY A 189 -8.95 9.37 -1.85
C GLY A 189 -9.95 10.51 -1.91
N HIS A 190 -10.71 10.77 -0.84
CA HIS A 190 -11.64 11.90 -0.86
C HIS A 190 -10.91 13.24 -0.84
N ALA A 191 -11.51 14.24 -1.46
CA ALA A 191 -11.04 15.62 -1.40
C ALA A 191 -12.19 16.54 -0.96
N ASN A 192 -11.85 17.59 -0.22
CA ASN A 192 -12.83 18.55 0.28
C ASN A 192 -12.17 19.95 0.39
N ILE A 193 -12.95 20.98 0.70
CA ILE A 193 -12.50 22.35 0.93
C ILE A 193 -12.99 22.78 2.31
N GLU A 194 -12.10 23.30 3.14
CA GLU A 194 -12.42 23.87 4.45
C GLU A 194 -11.79 25.26 4.52
N ASP A 195 -12.59 26.26 4.91
CA ASP A 195 -12.19 27.67 4.98
C ASP A 195 -11.48 28.21 3.71
N GLY A 196 -11.90 27.70 2.54
CA GLY A 196 -11.35 28.10 1.24
C GLY A 196 -10.05 27.38 0.85
N THR A 197 -9.54 26.47 1.68
CA THR A 197 -8.34 25.67 1.39
C THR A 197 -8.74 24.23 1.06
N PRO A 198 -8.37 23.70 -0.12
CA PRO A 198 -8.65 22.31 -0.44
C PRO A 198 -7.72 21.36 0.34
N TYR A 199 -8.18 20.16 0.61
CA TYR A 199 -7.38 19.07 1.19
C TYR A 199 -7.80 17.71 0.64
N ILE A 200 -6.89 16.73 0.70
CA ILE A 200 -7.18 15.32 0.47
C ILE A 200 -7.24 14.62 1.83
N CYS A 201 -8.22 13.74 2.00
CA CYS A 201 -8.37 12.88 3.16
C CYS A 201 -7.36 11.72 3.06
N MET A 202 -6.31 11.78 3.86
CA MET A 202 -5.35 10.69 4.05
C MET A 202 -5.51 10.06 5.43
N GLU A 203 -4.73 9.03 5.70
CA GLU A 203 -4.71 8.36 6.99
C GLU A 203 -3.52 8.79 7.82
N ASP A 204 -3.76 8.99 9.10
CA ASP A 204 -2.67 9.02 10.08
C ASP A 204 -2.20 7.59 10.44
N GLU A 205 -1.30 7.49 11.42
CA GLU A 205 -0.79 6.19 11.86
C GLU A 205 -1.86 5.26 12.45
N GLU A 206 -3.02 5.78 12.84
CA GLU A 206 -4.12 5.06 13.51
C GLU A 206 -5.26 4.70 12.53
N GLY A 207 -5.14 5.14 11.27
CA GLY A 207 -6.17 5.02 10.24
C GLY A 207 -7.27 6.08 10.35
N SER A 208 -7.08 7.09 11.19
CA SER A 208 -8.00 8.22 11.35
C SER A 208 -7.78 9.26 10.26
N LEU A 209 -8.73 10.16 10.10
CA LEU A 209 -8.68 11.22 9.09
C LEU A 209 -7.55 12.21 9.37
N GLU A 210 -6.56 12.22 8.47
CA GLU A 210 -5.59 13.30 8.33
C GLU A 210 -5.94 14.16 7.12
N LYS A 211 -6.13 15.47 7.34
CA LYS A 211 -6.41 16.43 6.27
C LYS A 211 -5.09 16.95 5.70
N VAL A 212 -4.74 16.51 4.50
CA VAL A 212 -3.49 16.89 3.82
C VAL A 212 -3.76 17.98 2.81
N THR A 213 -3.12 19.14 2.99
CA THR A 213 -3.21 20.30 2.09
C THR A 213 -2.29 20.16 0.86
N PRO A 214 -2.50 20.94 -0.22
CA PRO A 214 -1.61 20.95 -1.38
C PRO A 214 -0.15 21.21 -1.00
N SER A 215 0.11 22.18 -0.11
CA SER A 215 1.46 22.56 0.29
C SER A 215 2.17 21.43 1.04
N GLN A 216 1.48 20.73 1.95
CA GLN A 216 2.05 19.56 2.62
C GLN A 216 2.39 18.44 1.64
N LEU A 217 1.52 18.16 0.66
CA LEU A 217 1.83 17.17 -0.37
C LEU A 217 3.00 17.62 -1.24
N GLN A 218 3.05 18.90 -1.60
CA GLN A 218 4.09 19.47 -2.45
C GLN A 218 5.47 19.43 -1.77
N ASP A 219 5.55 19.61 -0.45
CA ASP A 219 6.78 19.46 0.32
C ASP A 219 7.36 18.05 0.15
N ILE A 220 6.53 17.01 0.31
CA ILE A 220 6.92 15.62 0.08
C ILE A 220 7.34 15.37 -1.39
N LEU A 221 6.61 15.92 -2.35
CA LEU A 221 6.98 15.80 -3.77
C LEU A 221 8.31 16.50 -4.08
N ASN A 222 8.65 17.57 -3.38
CA ASN A 222 9.91 18.29 -3.54
C ASN A 222 11.12 17.51 -3.00
N GLU A 223 10.91 16.67 -2.00
CA GLU A 223 11.92 15.80 -1.36
C GLU A 223 12.19 14.51 -2.14
N SER A 224 11.31 14.16 -3.09
CA SER A 224 11.47 12.96 -3.92
C SER A 224 12.79 12.93 -4.71
N LEU A 225 13.38 11.72 -4.84
CA LEU A 225 14.60 11.50 -5.64
C LEU A 225 14.47 12.02 -7.08
N LYS A 226 13.26 11.91 -7.62
CA LYS A 226 12.87 12.43 -8.93
C LYS A 226 11.43 12.91 -8.87
N ARG A 227 11.23 14.19 -9.16
CA ARG A 227 9.88 14.76 -9.24
C ARG A 227 9.04 14.05 -10.30
N PRO A 228 7.85 13.54 -9.95
CA PRO A 228 6.95 12.93 -10.91
C PRO A 228 6.50 13.99 -11.94
N ARG A 229 6.34 13.56 -13.18
CA ARG A 229 5.86 14.43 -14.26
C ARG A 229 4.34 14.46 -14.34
N LEU A 230 3.67 13.54 -13.67
CA LEU A 230 2.22 13.44 -13.62
C LEU A 230 1.76 13.03 -12.22
N VAL A 231 0.88 13.82 -11.63
CA VAL A 231 0.07 13.39 -10.49
C VAL A 231 -1.35 13.14 -10.99
N PHE A 232 -1.91 11.97 -10.70
CA PHE A 232 -3.29 11.63 -11.01
C PHE A 232 -4.11 11.56 -9.72
N LEU A 233 -5.02 12.51 -9.53
CA LEU A 233 -5.94 12.58 -8.40
C LEU A 233 -7.26 11.90 -8.78
N SER A 234 -7.40 10.65 -8.39
CA SER A 234 -8.50 9.77 -8.79
C SER A 234 -9.65 9.69 -7.79
N GLY A 235 -9.62 10.45 -6.71
CA GLY A 235 -10.71 10.46 -5.74
C GLY A 235 -11.33 11.84 -5.56
N CYS A 236 -12.59 11.95 -5.94
CA CYS A 236 -13.48 13.04 -5.56
C CYS A 236 -14.90 12.47 -5.55
N ARG A 237 -15.15 11.43 -4.73
CA ARG A 237 -16.49 10.80 -4.65
C ARG A 237 -17.45 11.55 -3.70
N THR A 238 -16.95 12.56 -3.00
CA THR A 238 -17.73 13.47 -2.15
C THR A 238 -18.59 14.41 -3.00
N ARG A 239 -19.90 14.12 -3.09
CA ARG A 239 -20.89 15.03 -3.71
C ARG A 239 -21.08 16.34 -2.95
N GLU A 240 -20.64 16.38 -1.69
CA GLU A 240 -20.84 17.50 -0.76
C GLU A 240 -20.02 18.74 -1.15
N THR A 241 -18.84 18.55 -1.76
CA THR A 241 -17.95 19.66 -2.13
C THR A 241 -17.41 19.48 -3.55
N PRO A 242 -18.26 19.67 -4.57
CA PRO A 242 -17.85 19.62 -5.97
C PRO A 242 -16.68 20.58 -6.26
N GLY A 243 -15.71 20.12 -7.05
CA GLY A 243 -14.57 20.95 -7.46
C GLY A 243 -13.39 20.98 -6.48
N ALA A 244 -13.48 20.33 -5.31
CA ALA A 244 -12.36 20.24 -4.36
C ALA A 244 -11.08 19.66 -4.98
N ALA A 245 -11.19 18.55 -5.72
CA ALA A 245 -10.05 17.94 -6.40
C ALA A 245 -9.46 18.83 -7.50
N VAL A 246 -10.28 19.64 -8.19
CA VAL A 246 -9.78 20.57 -9.21
C VAL A 246 -9.08 21.76 -8.58
N SER A 247 -9.63 22.28 -7.49
CA SER A 247 -8.98 23.29 -6.67
C SER A 247 -7.62 22.76 -6.19
N PHE A 248 -7.59 21.56 -5.62
CA PHE A 248 -6.36 20.90 -5.18
C PHE A 248 -5.34 20.74 -6.33
N ALA A 249 -5.78 20.26 -7.50
CA ALA A 249 -4.94 20.13 -8.69
C ALA A 249 -4.38 21.48 -9.16
N HIS A 250 -5.18 22.54 -9.13
CA HIS A 250 -4.74 23.89 -9.47
C HIS A 250 -3.65 24.36 -8.52
N TYR A 251 -3.83 24.21 -7.20
CA TYR A 251 -2.82 24.59 -6.21
C TYR A 251 -1.52 23.81 -6.38
N LEU A 252 -1.56 22.48 -6.57
CA LEU A 252 -0.35 21.70 -6.82
C LEU A 252 0.44 22.20 -8.03
N VAL A 253 -0.24 22.54 -9.13
CA VAL A 253 0.43 23.06 -10.33
C VAL A 253 0.97 24.48 -10.10
N ALA A 254 0.23 25.32 -9.39
CA ALA A 254 0.70 26.65 -8.97
C ALA A 254 1.96 26.55 -8.09
N GLU A 255 2.04 25.51 -7.25
CA GLU A 255 3.20 25.17 -6.43
C GLU A 255 4.19 24.21 -7.12
N HIS A 256 4.22 24.22 -8.46
CA HIS A 256 5.28 23.64 -9.29
C HIS A 256 5.23 22.13 -9.56
N SER A 257 4.09 21.47 -9.32
CA SER A 257 3.83 20.16 -9.91
C SER A 257 3.67 20.29 -11.44
N PRO A 258 4.44 19.55 -12.27
CA PRO A 258 4.46 19.77 -13.71
C PRO A 258 3.10 19.59 -14.40
N THR A 259 2.37 18.56 -13.98
CA THR A 259 1.09 18.20 -14.60
C THR A 259 0.25 17.42 -13.60
N VAL A 260 -1.03 17.80 -13.49
CA VAL A 260 -2.00 17.11 -12.65
C VAL A 260 -3.22 16.74 -13.49
N VAL A 261 -3.62 15.49 -13.43
CA VAL A 261 -4.91 15.00 -13.94
C VAL A 261 -5.84 14.77 -12.76
N GLY A 262 -7.09 15.17 -12.87
CA GLY A 262 -8.08 14.96 -11.81
C GLY A 262 -9.50 14.96 -12.32
N TRP A 263 -10.41 14.40 -11.54
CA TRP A 263 -11.85 14.43 -11.83
C TRP A 263 -12.47 15.73 -11.33
N GLY A 264 -13.24 16.40 -12.19
CA GLY A 264 -13.97 17.62 -11.87
C GLY A 264 -15.15 17.41 -10.93
N LEU A 265 -15.75 16.22 -10.99
CA LEU A 265 -16.91 15.80 -10.22
C LEU A 265 -16.79 14.30 -9.92
N PRO A 266 -17.63 13.75 -9.00
CA PRO A 266 -17.71 12.33 -8.77
C PRO A 266 -17.89 11.52 -10.06
N VAL A 267 -17.02 10.53 -10.24
CA VAL A 267 -16.95 9.64 -11.41
C VAL A 267 -17.52 8.26 -11.07
N SER A 268 -18.09 7.57 -12.06
CA SER A 268 -18.53 6.18 -11.88
C SER A 268 -17.33 5.20 -11.80
N ASP A 269 -17.44 4.15 -10.99
CA ASP A 269 -16.38 3.12 -10.89
C ASP A 269 -16.00 2.51 -12.25
N PRO A 270 -16.95 2.14 -13.15
CA PRO A 270 -16.60 1.62 -14.46
C PRO A 270 -15.93 2.67 -15.35
N GLY A 271 -16.39 3.93 -15.29
CA GLY A 271 -15.78 5.05 -16.00
C GLY A 271 -14.34 5.28 -15.56
N ALA A 272 -14.10 5.39 -14.25
CA ALA A 272 -12.75 5.56 -13.69
C ALA A 272 -11.81 4.42 -14.11
N THR A 273 -12.30 3.17 -14.06
CA THR A 273 -11.55 1.98 -14.46
C THR A 273 -11.16 2.01 -15.94
N ILE A 274 -12.11 2.29 -16.82
CA ILE A 274 -11.88 2.35 -18.28
C ILE A 274 -10.91 3.50 -18.63
N ALA A 275 -11.06 4.65 -17.97
CA ALA A 275 -10.19 5.80 -18.16
C ALA A 275 -8.75 5.50 -17.73
N ALA A 276 -8.55 4.98 -16.52
CA ALA A 276 -7.24 4.58 -16.02
C ALA A 276 -6.60 3.51 -16.92
N THR A 277 -7.38 2.53 -17.36
CA THR A 277 -6.94 1.49 -18.31
C THR A 277 -6.38 2.07 -19.58
N LYS A 278 -7.12 3.00 -20.17
CA LYS A 278 -6.69 3.61 -21.42
C LYS A 278 -5.50 4.54 -21.20
N LEU A 279 -5.52 5.34 -20.14
CA LEU A 279 -4.44 6.25 -19.78
C LEU A 279 -3.11 5.51 -19.61
N TYR A 280 -3.05 4.50 -18.74
CA TYR A 280 -1.82 3.73 -18.50
C TYR A 280 -1.35 2.95 -19.71
N ARG A 281 -2.27 2.42 -20.52
CA ARG A 281 -1.93 1.76 -21.79
C ARG A 281 -1.24 2.71 -22.76
N GLU A 282 -1.74 3.93 -22.93
CA GLU A 282 -1.12 4.90 -23.85
C GLU A 282 0.22 5.44 -23.29
N LEU A 283 0.26 5.80 -22.00
CA LEU A 283 1.49 6.27 -21.36
C LEU A 283 2.63 5.23 -21.45
N SER A 284 2.34 3.97 -21.11
CA SER A 284 3.34 2.88 -21.17
C SER A 284 3.81 2.55 -22.59
N ARG A 285 3.00 2.86 -23.61
CA ARG A 285 3.35 2.73 -25.04
C ARG A 285 4.13 3.92 -25.58
N GLY A 286 4.47 4.90 -24.74
CA GLY A 286 5.23 6.08 -25.12
C GLY A 286 4.40 7.11 -25.89
N LYS A 287 3.11 7.22 -25.61
CA LYS A 287 2.31 8.39 -25.94
C LYS A 287 2.57 9.52 -24.94
N SER A 288 2.28 10.74 -25.36
CA SER A 288 2.39 11.93 -24.53
C SER A 288 1.29 11.98 -23.46
N ILE A 289 1.41 12.83 -22.44
CA ILE A 289 0.38 12.94 -21.39
C ILE A 289 -0.93 13.43 -22.01
N VAL A 290 -0.85 14.43 -22.89
CA VAL A 290 -1.99 15.03 -23.58
C VAL A 290 -2.72 14.02 -24.48
N ASP A 291 -1.98 13.19 -25.22
CA ASP A 291 -2.54 12.10 -26.03
C ASP A 291 -3.23 11.04 -25.19
N ALA A 292 -2.63 10.68 -24.05
CA ALA A 292 -3.15 9.63 -23.18
C ALA A 292 -4.46 10.07 -22.50
N VAL A 293 -4.55 11.32 -22.03
CA VAL A 293 -5.78 11.91 -21.47
C VAL A 293 -6.87 11.99 -22.53
N PHE A 294 -6.55 12.44 -23.74
CA PHE A 294 -7.52 12.48 -24.84
C PHE A 294 -8.05 11.11 -25.21
N SER A 295 -7.16 10.13 -25.30
CA SER A 295 -7.57 8.76 -25.59
C SER A 295 -8.47 8.19 -24.47
N ALA A 296 -8.22 8.56 -23.21
CA ALA A 296 -9.09 8.22 -22.08
C ALA A 296 -10.48 8.87 -22.20
N ARG A 297 -10.55 10.17 -22.56
CA ARG A 297 -11.83 10.85 -22.84
C ARG A 297 -12.58 10.20 -24.01
N GLN A 298 -11.87 9.89 -25.10
CA GLN A 298 -12.45 9.27 -26.30
C GLN A 298 -13.04 7.89 -26.01
N VAL A 299 -12.36 7.05 -25.23
CA VAL A 299 -12.91 5.73 -24.88
C VAL A 299 -14.14 5.86 -23.99
N LEU A 300 -14.17 6.80 -23.05
CA LEU A 300 -15.35 7.06 -22.23
C LEU A 300 -16.53 7.52 -23.09
N TYR A 301 -16.30 8.48 -23.98
CA TYR A 301 -17.30 9.02 -24.89
C TYR A 301 -17.89 7.92 -25.78
N ASN A 302 -17.05 7.12 -26.44
CA ASN A 302 -17.48 6.05 -27.33
C ASN A 302 -18.25 4.92 -26.62
N ASN A 303 -18.03 4.75 -25.31
CA ASN A 303 -18.77 3.80 -24.48
C ASN A 303 -19.97 4.44 -23.75
N ASN A 304 -20.36 5.66 -24.13
CA ASN A 304 -21.48 6.41 -23.55
C ASN A 304 -21.37 6.70 -22.04
N PHE A 305 -20.15 6.80 -21.50
CA PHE A 305 -19.94 7.27 -20.14
C PHE A 305 -19.92 8.78 -20.11
N SER A 306 -20.90 9.44 -19.47
CA SER A 306 -20.92 10.90 -19.31
C SER A 306 -19.72 11.47 -18.56
N ASP A 307 -18.95 10.60 -17.88
CA ASP A 307 -17.74 10.92 -17.13
C ASP A 307 -16.61 11.52 -17.99
N TRP A 308 -16.65 11.37 -19.32
CA TRP A 308 -15.59 11.83 -20.23
C TRP A 308 -15.28 13.33 -20.07
N SER A 309 -16.29 14.16 -19.79
CA SER A 309 -16.14 15.61 -19.62
C SER A 309 -15.59 16.01 -18.25
N LEU A 310 -15.50 15.05 -17.32
CA LEU A 310 -15.06 15.29 -15.94
C LEU A 310 -13.55 15.15 -15.80
N LEU A 311 -12.86 14.43 -16.69
CA LEU A 311 -11.42 14.24 -16.62
C LEU A 311 -10.71 15.53 -17.05
N ARG A 312 -10.02 16.22 -16.14
CA ARG A 312 -9.36 17.51 -16.37
C ARG A 312 -7.84 17.38 -16.30
N LEU A 313 -7.14 18.17 -17.11
CA LEU A 313 -5.68 18.21 -17.21
C LEU A 313 -5.20 19.63 -16.92
N SER A 314 -4.36 19.78 -15.90
CA SER A 314 -3.73 21.05 -15.49
C SER A 314 -2.21 20.99 -15.66
N SER A 315 -1.58 22.09 -16.07
CA SER A 315 -0.14 22.14 -16.38
C SER A 315 0.53 23.46 -15.99
N ASP A 316 1.81 23.37 -15.60
CA ASP A 316 2.71 24.50 -15.29
C ASP A 316 3.49 24.99 -16.54
N GLY A 317 3.00 24.63 -17.73
CA GLY A 317 3.65 24.93 -19.00
C GLY A 317 4.77 23.94 -19.38
N THR A 318 5.09 22.94 -18.54
CA THR A 318 6.02 21.87 -18.92
C THR A 318 5.58 21.21 -20.25
N PRO A 319 6.48 21.02 -21.24
CA PRO A 319 6.13 20.42 -22.53
C PRO A 319 5.38 19.08 -22.42
N LEU A 320 4.09 19.10 -22.78
CA LEU A 320 3.19 17.95 -22.65
C LEU A 320 3.31 16.94 -23.78
N THR A 321 3.87 17.33 -24.93
CA THR A 321 4.05 16.51 -26.14
C THR A 321 5.19 15.50 -26.01
N VAL A 322 6.09 15.68 -25.04
CA VAL A 322 7.21 14.75 -24.78
C VAL A 322 6.72 13.58 -23.93
N PRO A 323 6.74 12.32 -24.42
CA PRO A 323 6.32 11.15 -23.64
C PRO A 323 7.09 10.96 -22.33
N LEU A 324 6.46 10.31 -21.36
CA LEU A 324 7.12 9.90 -20.10
C LEU A 324 8.21 8.86 -20.37
N VAL A 325 7.89 7.85 -21.18
CA VAL A 325 8.78 6.76 -21.57
C VAL A 325 8.86 6.61 -23.09
N LYS A 326 9.95 6.04 -23.62
CA LYS A 326 10.08 5.80 -25.06
C LYS A 326 9.18 4.66 -25.52
N LYS A 327 8.76 4.67 -26.79
CA LYS A 327 8.02 3.55 -27.39
C LYS A 327 8.83 2.25 -27.37
N GLY A 328 8.14 1.11 -27.36
CA GLY A 328 8.75 -0.23 -27.45
C GLY A 328 9.42 -0.71 -26.16
N GLN A 329 8.98 -0.24 -24.99
CA GLN A 329 9.43 -0.83 -23.72
C GLN A 329 8.84 -2.23 -23.57
N GLU A 330 9.64 -3.13 -23.00
CA GLU A 330 9.20 -4.46 -22.61
C GLU A 330 8.81 -4.48 -21.14
N LYS A 331 7.84 -5.31 -20.78
CA LYS A 331 7.47 -5.53 -19.38
C LYS A 331 8.67 -6.12 -18.65
N LYS A 332 9.12 -5.43 -17.60
CA LYS A 332 10.08 -5.97 -16.64
C LYS A 332 9.33 -6.45 -15.42
N LEU A 333 9.52 -7.72 -15.10
CA LEU A 333 9.10 -8.25 -13.81
C LEU A 333 10.07 -7.73 -12.76
N LYS A 334 9.59 -6.81 -11.92
CA LYS A 334 10.29 -6.33 -10.73
C LYS A 334 9.85 -7.23 -9.56
N ALA A 335 10.74 -8.08 -9.08
CA ALA A 335 10.55 -8.68 -7.77
C ALA A 335 10.73 -7.57 -6.72
N ARG A 336 9.84 -7.48 -5.74
CA ARG A 336 10.04 -6.52 -4.63
C ARG A 336 11.28 -6.93 -3.85
N ASP A 337 11.94 -5.93 -3.28
CA ASP A 337 13.06 -6.13 -2.36
C ASP A 337 12.48 -6.56 -0.99
N ILE A 338 12.33 -7.87 -0.80
CA ILE A 338 11.86 -8.46 0.45
C ILE A 338 13.05 -8.66 1.37
N GLN A 339 12.98 -8.05 2.56
CA GLN A 339 14.03 -8.18 3.57
C GLN A 339 13.43 -8.59 4.90
N TYR A 340 13.92 -9.73 5.41
CA TYR A 340 13.59 -10.23 6.73
C TYR A 340 14.63 -9.77 7.75
N ALA A 341 14.20 -9.59 8.99
CA ALA A 341 15.03 -9.28 10.14
C ALA A 341 14.51 -10.01 11.38
N TYR A 342 15.29 -10.01 12.46
CA TYR A 342 14.86 -10.49 13.77
C TYR A 342 14.62 -9.31 14.72
N LEU A 343 13.56 -9.38 15.52
CA LEU A 343 13.27 -8.32 16.49
C LEU A 343 14.28 -8.34 17.64
N GLN A 344 15.07 -7.29 17.81
CA GLN A 344 15.93 -7.03 18.99
C GLN A 344 16.73 -8.24 19.52
N ASN A 345 17.46 -8.95 18.64
CA ASN A 345 18.23 -10.17 18.98
C ASN A 345 17.37 -11.33 19.53
N SER A 346 16.07 -11.33 19.26
CA SER A 346 15.17 -12.45 19.56
C SER A 346 15.09 -13.43 18.38
N GLN A 347 14.34 -14.50 18.57
CA GLN A 347 14.03 -15.48 17.53
C GLN A 347 12.82 -15.12 16.65
N VAL A 348 12.21 -13.95 16.88
CA VAL A 348 10.98 -13.56 16.18
C VAL A 348 11.35 -12.93 14.84
N LYS A 349 11.04 -13.64 13.75
CA LYS A 349 11.30 -13.21 12.38
C LYS A 349 10.20 -12.28 11.88
N VAL A 350 10.61 -11.13 11.36
CA VAL A 350 9.73 -10.07 10.86
C VAL A 350 10.17 -9.55 9.49
N LEU A 351 9.26 -8.86 8.81
CA LEU A 351 9.54 -8.21 7.52
C LEU A 351 9.95 -6.75 7.74
N LYS A 352 11.22 -6.44 7.44
CA LYS A 352 11.75 -5.08 7.41
C LYS A 352 11.28 -4.34 6.16
N LYS A 353 11.30 -5.01 5.00
CA LYS A 353 10.89 -4.46 3.70
C LYS A 353 10.05 -5.45 2.91
N GLY A 354 9.09 -4.95 2.14
CA GLY A 354 8.19 -5.77 1.32
C GLY A 354 7.02 -6.38 2.09
N PHE A 355 6.56 -5.74 3.17
CA PHE A 355 5.31 -6.10 3.83
C PHE A 355 4.13 -5.82 2.89
N ILE A 356 3.14 -6.72 2.86
CA ILE A 356 2.02 -6.67 1.91
C ILE A 356 0.72 -6.63 2.70
N GLY A 357 -0.10 -5.61 2.42
CA GLY A 357 -1.48 -5.53 2.88
C GLY A 357 -1.59 -5.40 4.40
N ARG A 358 -2.63 -6.02 4.97
CA ARG A 358 -2.95 -6.00 6.42
C ARG A 358 -3.23 -4.61 7.01
N ARG A 359 -3.52 -3.61 6.18
CA ARG A 359 -3.81 -2.24 6.60
C ARG A 359 -4.89 -2.17 7.68
N TRP A 360 -6.04 -2.82 7.44
CA TRP A 360 -7.13 -2.91 8.40
C TRP A 360 -6.71 -3.50 9.76
N GLN A 361 -5.95 -4.61 9.74
CA GLN A 361 -5.47 -5.24 10.96
C GLN A 361 -4.52 -4.32 11.73
N ILE A 362 -3.64 -3.58 11.03
CA ILE A 362 -2.72 -2.61 11.62
C ILE A 362 -3.51 -1.46 12.27
N GLN A 363 -4.41 -0.82 11.54
CA GLN A 363 -5.21 0.30 12.06
C GLN A 363 -6.01 -0.11 13.30
N ARG A 364 -6.76 -1.23 13.21
CA ARG A 364 -7.55 -1.76 14.32
C ARG A 364 -6.68 -2.08 15.54
N GLY A 365 -5.51 -2.67 15.31
CA GLY A 365 -4.56 -2.99 16.38
C GLY A 365 -3.98 -1.74 17.04
N ILE A 366 -3.53 -0.76 16.26
CA ILE A 366 -2.97 0.50 16.78
C ILE A 366 -4.02 1.24 17.60
N ARG A 367 -5.25 1.35 17.11
CA ARG A 367 -6.34 2.00 17.84
C ARG A 367 -6.65 1.31 19.15
N CYS A 368 -6.75 -0.03 19.14
CA CYS A 368 -6.94 -0.79 20.37
C CYS A 368 -5.82 -0.52 21.38
N LEU A 369 -4.58 -0.53 20.91
CA LEU A 369 -3.43 -0.28 21.76
C LEU A 369 -3.46 1.16 22.33
N LYS A 370 -3.69 2.19 21.51
CA LYS A 370 -3.65 3.59 21.95
C LYS A 370 -4.90 4.07 22.69
N GLU A 371 -6.09 3.81 22.17
CA GLU A 371 -7.33 4.47 22.62
C GLU A 371 -8.20 3.60 23.53
N ASN A 372 -8.20 2.27 23.37
CA ASN A 372 -9.19 1.42 24.04
C ASN A 372 -8.78 1.09 25.49
N GLU A 373 -9.25 1.87 26.47
CA GLU A 373 -8.92 1.70 27.90
C GLU A 373 -9.28 0.33 28.50
N GLN A 374 -10.22 -0.42 27.90
CA GLN A 374 -10.64 -1.74 28.40
C GLN A 374 -9.69 -2.87 27.97
N LYS A 375 -8.95 -2.66 26.88
CA LYS A 375 -8.04 -3.65 26.30
C LYS A 375 -6.60 -3.36 26.72
N VAL A 376 -5.89 -4.40 27.14
CA VAL A 376 -4.46 -4.31 27.50
C VAL A 376 -3.54 -4.70 26.35
N GLY A 377 -4.10 -5.21 25.26
CA GLY A 377 -3.30 -5.83 24.21
C GLY A 377 -4.07 -6.45 23.05
N LEU A 378 -3.34 -7.16 22.20
CA LEU A 378 -3.83 -7.82 20.99
C LEU A 378 -3.61 -9.34 21.06
N LEU A 379 -4.55 -10.10 20.50
CA LEU A 379 -4.36 -11.50 20.13
C LEU A 379 -4.44 -11.62 18.60
N LEU A 380 -3.29 -11.78 17.96
CA LEU A 380 -3.16 -12.02 16.52
C LEU A 380 -3.27 -13.53 16.26
N HIS A 381 -4.29 -13.96 15.53
CA HIS A 381 -4.54 -15.38 15.31
C HIS A 381 -4.81 -15.77 13.85
N GLY A 382 -4.59 -17.03 13.51
CA GLY A 382 -4.75 -17.56 12.15
C GLY A 382 -3.78 -18.70 11.86
N THR A 383 -3.96 -19.41 10.75
CA THR A 383 -3.14 -20.59 10.40
C THR A 383 -1.64 -20.27 10.33
N GLY A 384 -0.80 -21.31 10.44
CA GLY A 384 0.65 -21.16 10.34
C GLY A 384 1.05 -20.56 8.99
N GLY A 385 1.98 -19.59 8.97
CA GLY A 385 2.48 -19.01 7.72
C GLY A 385 1.74 -17.79 7.16
N LEU A 386 0.62 -17.36 7.78
CA LEU A 386 -0.13 -16.16 7.35
C LEU A 386 0.54 -14.80 7.64
N GLY A 387 1.68 -14.79 8.34
CA GLY A 387 2.45 -13.58 8.65
C GLY A 387 2.10 -12.91 9.99
N LYS A 388 1.59 -13.66 10.99
CA LYS A 388 1.26 -13.13 12.32
C LYS A 388 2.47 -12.46 13.01
N SER A 389 3.63 -13.11 13.03
CA SER A 389 4.85 -12.55 13.61
C SER A 389 5.33 -11.31 12.84
N CYS A 390 5.17 -11.29 11.51
CA CYS A 390 5.46 -10.10 10.71
C CYS A 390 4.52 -8.92 11.05
N LEU A 391 3.24 -9.19 11.28
CA LEU A 391 2.28 -8.17 11.73
C LEU A 391 2.60 -7.69 13.16
N ALA A 392 2.97 -8.58 14.08
CA ALA A 392 3.47 -8.22 15.40
C ALA A 392 4.69 -7.29 15.30
N GLY A 393 5.62 -7.60 14.39
CA GLY A 393 6.76 -6.73 14.07
C GLY A 393 6.35 -5.34 13.60
N LYS A 394 5.28 -5.22 12.79
CA LYS A 394 4.74 -3.91 12.40
C LYS A 394 4.19 -3.11 13.56
N PHE A 395 3.55 -3.75 14.55
CA PHE A 395 3.20 -3.06 15.79
C PHE A 395 4.46 -2.62 16.55
N CYS A 396 5.47 -3.47 16.70
CA CYS A 396 6.73 -3.07 17.35
C CYS A 396 7.40 -1.87 16.66
N GLU A 397 7.39 -1.78 15.32
CA GLU A 397 7.91 -0.63 14.56
C GLU A 397 7.15 0.67 14.87
N ARG A 398 5.82 0.59 15.04
CA ARG A 398 4.96 1.74 15.35
C ARG A 398 5.08 2.19 16.81
N PHE A 399 5.36 1.25 17.71
CA PHE A 399 5.59 1.49 19.13
C PHE A 399 7.09 1.56 19.45
N LYS A 400 7.86 2.26 18.61
CA LYS A 400 9.33 2.41 18.69
C LYS A 400 9.86 2.98 20.02
N ASP A 401 9.05 3.77 20.73
CA ASP A 401 9.38 4.30 22.06
C ASP A 401 9.16 3.27 23.20
N HIS A 402 8.66 2.07 22.88
CA HIS A 402 8.45 1.00 23.85
C HIS A 402 9.62 0.02 23.86
N ILE A 403 9.98 -0.39 25.07
CA ILE A 403 11.02 -1.39 25.27
C ILE A 403 10.40 -2.77 25.14
N LEU A 404 10.94 -3.59 24.25
CA LEU A 404 10.35 -4.88 23.94
C LEU A 404 10.74 -5.93 24.99
N VAL A 405 9.74 -6.70 25.43
CA VAL A 405 9.92 -7.91 26.24
C VAL A 405 9.39 -9.08 25.43
N ILE A 406 10.28 -9.89 24.85
CA ILE A 406 9.91 -10.89 23.83
C ILE A 406 10.10 -12.29 24.38
N VAL A 407 9.05 -13.11 24.34
CA VAL A 407 9.11 -14.56 24.55
C VAL A 407 8.58 -15.25 23.29
N LYS A 408 9.33 -16.21 22.76
CA LYS A 408 8.92 -17.03 21.61
C LYS A 408 8.73 -18.48 22.06
N GLY A 409 7.59 -19.06 21.73
CA GLY A 409 7.24 -20.44 22.07
C GLY A 409 6.87 -20.59 23.55
N GLU A 410 7.53 -21.51 24.23
CA GLU A 410 7.24 -21.88 25.63
C GLU A 410 7.34 -20.69 26.61
N LEU A 411 6.21 -20.38 27.25
CA LEU A 411 6.04 -19.37 28.29
C LEU A 411 6.00 -20.05 29.66
N ASN A 412 7.09 -19.91 30.41
CA ASN A 412 7.19 -20.36 31.77
C ASN A 412 7.95 -19.34 32.63
N ALA A 413 8.12 -19.64 33.91
CA ALA A 413 8.79 -18.75 34.86
C ALA A 413 10.21 -18.38 34.42
N VAL A 414 10.96 -19.32 33.82
CA VAL A 414 12.34 -19.08 33.40
C VAL A 414 12.37 -18.18 32.18
N THR A 415 11.65 -18.56 31.11
CA THR A 415 11.68 -17.83 29.83
C THR A 415 11.15 -16.41 29.99
N PHE A 416 10.11 -16.21 30.81
CA PHE A 416 9.55 -14.88 31.03
C PHE A 416 10.43 -13.99 31.92
N LEU A 417 11.00 -14.52 33.01
CA LEU A 417 11.91 -13.74 33.85
C LEU A 417 13.19 -13.35 33.10
N GLU A 418 13.69 -14.21 32.23
CA GLU A 418 14.82 -13.90 31.34
C GLU A 418 14.47 -12.75 30.39
N ALA A 419 13.32 -12.83 29.69
CA ALA A 419 12.86 -11.76 28.81
C ALA A 419 12.65 -10.43 29.54
N LEU A 420 12.06 -10.46 30.75
CA LEU A 420 11.89 -9.28 31.59
C LEU A 420 13.24 -8.70 32.02
N THR A 421 14.20 -9.55 32.40
CA THR A 421 15.54 -9.10 32.80
C THR A 421 16.21 -8.33 31.67
N TYR A 422 16.16 -8.87 30.44
CA TYR A 422 16.69 -8.18 29.27
C TYR A 422 15.99 -6.84 28.99
N GLY A 423 14.66 -6.82 29.02
CA GLY A 423 13.89 -5.58 28.80
C GLY A 423 14.20 -4.51 29.85
N LEU A 424 14.17 -4.87 31.14
CA LEU A 424 14.43 -3.94 32.24
C LEU A 424 15.87 -3.43 32.25
N MET A 425 16.86 -4.25 31.87
CA MET A 425 18.25 -3.79 31.70
C MET A 425 18.37 -2.73 30.61
N ARG A 426 17.70 -2.92 29.46
CA ARG A 426 17.68 -1.93 28.37
C ARG A 426 16.96 -0.64 28.76
N ALA A 427 15.99 -0.74 29.66
CA ALA A 427 15.28 0.40 30.23
C ALA A 427 16.05 1.15 31.32
N GLU A 428 17.20 0.60 31.77
CA GLU A 428 17.89 1.06 32.98
C GLU A 428 16.96 1.08 34.22
N ASP A 429 15.99 0.17 34.27
CA ASP A 429 14.97 0.12 35.33
C ASP A 429 15.46 -0.68 36.54
N GLU A 430 16.27 -0.02 37.37
CA GLU A 430 16.84 -0.61 38.60
C GLU A 430 15.76 -1.14 39.55
N LYS A 431 14.61 -0.46 39.63
CA LYS A 431 13.50 -0.87 40.49
C LYS A 431 12.87 -2.16 40.00
N GLY A 432 12.62 -2.28 38.70
CA GLY A 432 12.13 -3.50 38.07
C GLY A 432 13.10 -4.66 38.29
N LEU A 433 14.40 -4.43 38.09
CA LEU A 433 15.43 -5.45 38.33
C LEU A 433 15.47 -5.91 39.79
N ALA A 434 15.31 -5.00 40.75
CA ALA A 434 15.21 -5.35 42.16
C ALA A 434 13.96 -6.20 42.47
N ILE A 435 12.82 -5.92 41.82
CA ILE A 435 11.60 -6.74 41.93
C ILE A 435 11.87 -8.17 41.40
N LEU A 436 12.58 -8.31 40.28
CA LEU A 436 12.93 -9.62 39.74
C LEU A 436 13.84 -10.44 40.66
N GLN A 437 14.74 -9.78 41.40
CA GLN A 437 15.65 -10.42 42.35
C GLN A 437 15.01 -10.78 43.70
N ALA A 438 13.82 -10.23 44.00
CA ALA A 438 13.12 -10.55 45.24
C ALA A 438 12.77 -12.05 45.34
N ASN A 439 12.77 -12.59 46.56
CA ASN A 439 12.36 -13.96 46.83
C ASN A 439 10.84 -14.09 46.88
N GLU A 440 10.21 -13.85 45.73
CA GLU A 440 8.75 -13.84 45.53
C GLU A 440 8.39 -14.72 44.32
N GLU A 441 7.17 -15.25 44.30
CA GLU A 441 6.66 -15.99 43.16
C GLU A 441 6.45 -15.09 41.93
N VAL A 442 6.56 -15.66 40.73
CA VAL A 442 6.47 -14.91 39.46
C VAL A 442 5.19 -14.08 39.35
N PRO A 443 3.98 -14.59 39.68
CA PRO A 443 2.77 -13.77 39.66
C PRO A 443 2.87 -12.55 40.58
N LYS A 444 3.47 -12.69 41.77
CA LYS A 444 3.66 -11.55 42.68
C LYS A 444 4.62 -10.51 42.11
N LYS A 445 5.68 -10.95 41.44
CA LYS A 445 6.62 -10.06 40.74
C LYS A 445 5.93 -9.28 39.62
N ILE A 446 5.11 -9.94 38.80
CA ILE A 446 4.33 -9.29 37.74
C ILE A 446 3.40 -8.23 38.33
N MET A 447 2.64 -8.56 39.37
CA MET A 447 1.75 -7.63 40.09
C MET A 447 2.50 -6.37 40.57
N LEU A 448 3.71 -6.55 41.12
CA LEU A 448 4.57 -5.44 41.55
C LEU A 448 5.11 -4.61 40.37
N LEU A 449 5.49 -5.24 39.25
CA LEU A 449 5.92 -4.54 38.03
C LEU A 449 4.78 -3.72 37.43
N CYS A 450 3.58 -4.30 37.29
CA CYS A 450 2.36 -3.62 36.81
C CYS A 450 2.01 -2.37 37.62
N SER A 451 2.19 -2.41 38.94
CA SER A 451 1.93 -1.28 39.83
C SER A 451 3.11 -0.31 39.99
N SER A 452 4.23 -0.55 39.31
CA SER A 452 5.43 0.31 39.37
C SER A 452 6.09 0.52 38.00
N SER A 453 7.12 -0.26 37.67
CA SER A 453 7.92 -0.15 36.43
C SER A 453 7.07 0.00 35.18
N PHE A 454 6.07 -0.88 35.01
CA PHE A 454 5.22 -0.89 33.82
C PHE A 454 4.31 0.33 33.69
N ARG A 455 4.10 1.06 34.78
CA ARG A 455 3.33 2.31 34.79
C ARG A 455 4.21 3.55 34.52
N ASN A 456 5.50 3.47 34.81
CA ASN A 456 6.42 4.60 34.75
C ASN A 456 7.25 4.62 33.45
N SER A 457 7.32 3.49 32.75
CA SER A 457 8.09 3.33 31.52
C SER A 457 7.28 2.53 30.50
N ASN A 458 7.60 2.74 29.23
CA ASN A 458 6.85 2.15 28.13
C ASN A 458 7.43 0.79 27.76
N TYR A 459 6.63 -0.28 27.91
CA TYR A 459 7.03 -1.64 27.55
C TYR A 459 6.01 -2.28 26.59
N LEU A 460 6.50 -3.06 25.65
CA LEU A 460 5.65 -3.88 24.78
C LEU A 460 6.04 -5.34 24.93
N ILE A 461 5.18 -6.10 25.58
CA ILE A 461 5.36 -7.53 25.82
C ILE A 461 4.84 -8.29 24.60
N LEU A 462 5.67 -9.11 23.98
CA LEU A 462 5.33 -9.95 22.83
C LEU A 462 5.50 -11.42 23.20
N PHE A 463 4.40 -12.17 23.14
CA PHE A 463 4.39 -13.63 23.18
C PHE A 463 4.13 -14.17 21.78
N ASP A 464 5.19 -14.61 21.10
CA ASP A 464 5.12 -15.15 19.74
C ASP A 464 5.01 -16.68 19.75
N ASP A 465 4.25 -17.26 18.83
CA ASP A 465 3.98 -18.71 18.72
C ASP A 465 3.35 -19.30 20.01
N PHE A 466 2.36 -18.60 20.57
CA PHE A 466 1.73 -18.97 21.85
C PHE A 466 0.98 -20.31 21.82
N GLU A 467 0.73 -20.89 20.64
CA GLU A 467 0.14 -22.23 20.55
C GLU A 467 0.97 -23.32 21.25
N GLU A 468 2.28 -23.10 21.46
CA GLU A 468 3.14 -24.03 22.23
C GLU A 468 2.73 -24.12 23.71
N ASN A 469 2.00 -23.12 24.20
CA ASN A 469 1.48 -23.03 25.57
C ASN A 469 0.05 -23.53 25.69
N LEU A 470 -0.52 -24.10 24.63
CA LEU A 470 -1.87 -24.63 24.61
C LEU A 470 -1.82 -26.15 24.72
N GLU A 471 -2.25 -26.67 25.86
CA GLU A 471 -2.40 -28.09 26.11
C GLU A 471 -3.76 -28.63 25.62
N ARG A 472 -3.80 -29.96 25.45
CA ARG A 472 -4.94 -30.82 25.05
C ARG A 472 -6.31 -30.11 24.94
N PHE A 473 -6.91 -30.23 23.76
CA PHE A 473 -8.29 -29.82 23.50
C PHE A 473 -9.32 -30.55 24.40
N LYS A 474 -9.68 -30.02 25.56
CA LYS A 474 -10.77 -30.56 26.38
C LYS A 474 -12.10 -30.24 25.68
N GLY A 475 -12.72 -31.26 25.07
CA GLY A 475 -13.97 -31.07 24.32
C GLY A 475 -13.79 -30.26 23.02
N GLY A 476 -12.59 -30.21 22.45
CA GLY A 476 -12.30 -29.44 21.23
C GLY A 476 -11.81 -28.01 21.46
N THR A 477 -11.63 -27.58 22.71
CA THR A 477 -11.19 -26.22 23.07
C THR A 477 -9.77 -26.22 23.63
N PRO A 478 -8.84 -25.39 23.12
CA PRO A 478 -7.49 -25.28 23.66
C PRO A 478 -7.50 -24.80 25.12
N VAL A 479 -6.59 -25.33 25.94
CA VAL A 479 -6.43 -24.94 27.35
C VAL A 479 -5.00 -24.44 27.55
N VAL A 480 -4.83 -23.29 28.21
CA VAL A 480 -3.49 -22.77 28.53
C VAL A 480 -2.80 -23.70 29.54
N SER A 481 -1.50 -23.96 29.32
CA SER A 481 -0.68 -24.83 30.18
C SER A 481 -0.61 -24.34 31.62
N ASP A 482 -0.37 -25.27 32.54
CA ASP A 482 -0.27 -24.96 33.98
C ASP A 482 0.91 -24.01 34.29
N GLU A 483 1.95 -24.00 33.45
CA GLU A 483 3.11 -23.10 33.59
C GLU A 483 2.84 -21.70 33.06
N ALA A 484 2.13 -21.57 31.93
CA ALA A 484 1.82 -20.28 31.32
C ALA A 484 0.64 -19.56 32.01
N ALA A 485 -0.32 -20.32 32.55
CA ALA A 485 -1.55 -19.78 33.11
C ALA A 485 -1.33 -18.75 34.24
N PRO A 486 -0.43 -18.94 35.23
CA PRO A 486 -0.18 -17.94 36.28
C PRO A 486 0.40 -16.63 35.74
N ILE A 487 1.24 -16.69 34.70
CA ILE A 487 1.86 -15.52 34.08
C ILE A 487 0.82 -14.75 33.28
N LEU A 488 0.12 -15.43 32.36
CA LEU A 488 -0.91 -14.82 31.53
C LEU A 488 -2.05 -14.25 32.37
N GLY A 489 -2.51 -15.01 33.37
CA GLY A 489 -3.58 -14.56 34.26
C GLY A 489 -3.23 -13.31 35.03
N MET A 490 -1.99 -13.21 35.56
CA MET A 490 -1.57 -12.01 36.26
C MET A 490 -1.44 -10.81 35.30
N LEU A 491 -0.88 -11.00 34.11
CA LEU A 491 -0.77 -9.92 33.12
C LEU A 491 -2.15 -9.40 32.69
N LEU A 492 -3.10 -10.28 32.34
CA LEU A 492 -4.44 -9.86 31.92
C LEU A 492 -5.24 -9.18 33.06
N HIS A 493 -4.98 -9.57 34.30
CA HIS A 493 -5.61 -8.96 35.47
C HIS A 493 -5.01 -7.60 35.83
N ASP A 494 -3.67 -7.47 35.87
CA ASP A 494 -2.97 -6.31 36.46
C ASP A 494 -2.37 -5.32 35.46
N LEU A 495 -2.19 -5.68 34.18
CA LEU A 495 -1.77 -4.70 33.16
C LEU A 495 -2.66 -3.45 33.06
N PRO A 496 -3.98 -3.47 33.36
CA PRO A 496 -4.76 -2.23 33.41
C PRO A 496 -4.19 -1.18 34.40
N LEU A 497 -3.44 -1.60 35.43
CA LEU A 497 -2.78 -0.68 36.37
C LEU A 497 -1.64 0.13 35.73
N ALA A 498 -1.11 -0.35 34.60
CA ALA A 498 -0.05 0.30 33.84
C ALA A 498 -0.55 1.44 32.93
N CYS A 499 -1.86 1.74 32.90
CA CYS A 499 -2.44 2.87 32.16
C CYS A 499 -1.93 3.02 30.71
N LYS A 500 -1.86 1.92 29.95
CA LYS A 500 -1.38 1.83 28.56
C LYS A 500 0.13 2.01 28.33
N SER A 501 0.92 2.38 29.34
CA SER A 501 2.40 2.42 29.21
C SER A 501 2.98 1.03 28.93
N THR A 502 2.39 -0.01 29.50
CA THR A 502 2.76 -1.40 29.16
C THR A 502 1.61 -2.13 28.48
N GLN A 503 1.92 -2.78 27.36
CA GLN A 503 0.93 -3.45 26.52
C GLN A 503 1.38 -4.86 26.13
N LEU A 504 0.42 -5.68 25.72
CA LEU A 504 0.63 -7.09 25.40
C LEU A 504 0.25 -7.39 23.94
N ILE A 505 1.09 -8.14 23.23
CA ILE A 505 0.77 -8.74 21.93
C ILE A 505 1.00 -10.23 22.05
N ILE A 506 0.01 -11.02 21.66
CA ILE A 506 0.11 -12.48 21.57
C ILE A 506 -0.11 -12.88 20.12
N THR A 507 0.77 -13.71 19.56
CA THR A 507 0.52 -14.40 18.30
C THR A 507 0.21 -15.87 18.59
N SER A 508 -0.78 -16.45 17.90
CA SER A 508 -1.17 -17.84 18.08
C SER A 508 -1.80 -18.42 16.82
N ARG A 509 -1.70 -19.73 16.59
CA ARG A 509 -2.52 -20.38 15.54
C ARG A 509 -4.02 -20.31 15.81
N TYR A 510 -4.39 -20.37 17.08
CA TYR A 510 -5.78 -20.52 17.51
C TYR A 510 -6.18 -19.39 18.46
N THR A 511 -7.47 -19.04 18.43
CA THR A 511 -8.09 -18.38 19.57
C THR A 511 -8.22 -19.38 20.71
N PHE A 512 -8.12 -18.92 21.95
CA PHE A 512 -8.28 -19.76 23.12
C PHE A 512 -9.02 -18.98 24.21
N PRO A 513 -10.00 -19.61 24.89
CA PRO A 513 -10.59 -19.00 26.07
C PRO A 513 -9.64 -19.14 27.25
N PHE A 514 -9.61 -18.14 28.11
CA PHE A 514 -8.89 -18.20 29.37
C PHE A 514 -9.79 -17.74 30.50
N VAL A 515 -10.47 -18.72 31.11
CA VAL A 515 -11.56 -18.47 32.07
C VAL A 515 -11.04 -18.53 33.51
N ILE A 516 -11.10 -17.40 34.19
CA ILE A 516 -10.85 -17.28 35.64
C ILE A 516 -12.11 -16.72 36.28
N ASP A 517 -12.59 -17.35 37.35
CA ASP A 517 -13.81 -16.96 38.09
C ASP A 517 -15.04 -16.75 37.19
N GLY A 518 -15.18 -17.59 36.15
CA GLY A 518 -16.29 -17.55 35.20
C GLY A 518 -16.19 -16.46 34.13
N ARG A 519 -15.07 -15.73 34.07
CA ARG A 519 -14.83 -14.63 33.11
C ARG A 519 -13.72 -14.99 32.13
N ASN A 520 -13.98 -14.83 30.84
CA ASN A 520 -12.99 -15.09 29.80
C ASN A 520 -12.06 -13.88 29.65
N LEU A 521 -10.92 -13.89 30.33
CA LEU A 521 -10.03 -12.74 30.39
C LEU A 521 -9.40 -12.40 29.04
N VAL A 522 -9.17 -13.38 28.16
CA VAL A 522 -8.67 -13.11 26.80
C VAL A 522 -9.67 -12.26 26.01
N GLU A 523 -10.94 -12.66 26.01
CA GLU A 523 -11.99 -11.92 25.30
C GLU A 523 -12.28 -10.56 25.95
N GLU A 524 -12.23 -10.47 27.29
CA GLU A 524 -12.42 -9.19 27.97
C GLU A 524 -11.26 -8.22 27.72
N ARG A 525 -10.01 -8.69 27.76
CA ARG A 525 -8.81 -7.83 27.86
C ARG A 525 -7.99 -7.73 26.60
N LEU A 526 -8.13 -8.64 25.63
CA LEU A 526 -7.40 -8.58 24.36
C LEU A 526 -8.34 -8.33 23.19
N GLU A 527 -7.86 -7.57 22.22
CA GLU A 527 -8.53 -7.43 20.93
C GLU A 527 -8.08 -8.57 20.01
N CYS A 528 -9.03 -9.42 19.59
CA CYS A 528 -8.74 -10.54 18.72
C CYS A 528 -8.73 -10.08 17.26
N ILE A 529 -7.57 -10.19 16.61
CA ILE A 529 -7.37 -9.83 15.21
C ILE A 529 -7.03 -11.09 14.43
N GLY A 530 -7.98 -11.54 13.61
CA GLY A 530 -7.81 -12.69 12.72
C GLY A 530 -7.06 -12.33 11.45
N LEU A 531 -6.08 -13.14 11.09
CA LEU A 531 -5.45 -13.13 9.78
C LEU A 531 -6.06 -14.23 8.93
N THR A 532 -6.39 -13.87 7.71
CA THR A 532 -6.86 -14.78 6.65
C THR A 532 -5.79 -14.92 5.57
N SER A 533 -5.91 -15.93 4.72
CA SER A 533 -5.12 -16.03 3.50
C SER A 533 -5.25 -14.79 2.63
N PHE A 534 -4.18 -14.47 1.91
CA PHE A 534 -4.22 -13.40 0.91
C PHE A 534 -5.22 -13.74 -0.18
N GLN A 535 -5.92 -12.71 -0.64
CA GLN A 535 -6.88 -12.76 -1.74
C GLN A 535 -6.70 -11.51 -2.59
N GLY A 536 -7.18 -11.54 -3.84
CA GLY A 536 -7.25 -10.36 -4.70
C GLY A 536 -5.90 -9.65 -4.83
N ALA A 537 -5.86 -8.38 -4.42
CA ALA A 537 -4.68 -7.52 -4.59
C ALA A 537 -3.48 -8.03 -3.79
N ASP A 538 -3.66 -8.41 -2.53
CA ASP A 538 -2.58 -8.94 -1.68
C ASP A 538 -1.98 -10.24 -2.25
N GLU A 539 -2.82 -11.12 -2.79
CA GLU A 539 -2.35 -12.36 -3.43
C GLU A 539 -1.56 -12.06 -4.70
N ARG A 540 -2.04 -11.14 -5.54
CA ARG A 540 -1.32 -10.70 -6.76
C ARG A 540 0.02 -10.05 -6.42
N LYS A 541 0.05 -9.16 -5.41
CA LYS A 541 1.29 -8.55 -4.91
C LYS A 541 2.27 -9.65 -4.50
N LYS A 542 1.81 -10.67 -3.76
CA LYS A 542 2.65 -11.79 -3.34
C LYS A 542 3.14 -12.63 -4.53
N ILE A 543 2.27 -12.96 -5.49
CA ILE A 543 2.64 -13.74 -6.69
C ILE A 543 3.69 -13.00 -7.53
N ALA A 544 3.62 -11.67 -7.60
CA ALA A 544 4.60 -10.86 -8.33
C ALA A 544 6.04 -11.10 -7.83
N ASP A 545 6.20 -11.39 -6.53
CA ASP A 545 7.49 -11.71 -5.90
C ASP A 545 7.94 -13.16 -6.14
N LEU A 546 7.02 -14.05 -6.51
CA LEU A 546 7.26 -15.48 -6.72
C LEU A 546 7.64 -15.76 -8.17
N VAL A 547 8.88 -15.40 -8.54
CA VAL A 547 9.39 -15.42 -9.92
C VAL A 547 9.15 -16.74 -10.67
N HIS A 548 9.26 -17.89 -9.99
CA HIS A 548 9.11 -19.22 -10.64
C HIS A 548 7.65 -19.60 -10.86
N ILE A 549 6.75 -19.23 -9.94
CA ILE A 549 5.30 -19.37 -10.16
C ILE A 549 4.84 -18.38 -11.23
N ASN A 550 5.23 -17.11 -11.12
CA ASN A 550 4.79 -16.05 -12.02
C ASN A 550 5.21 -16.30 -13.49
N LYS A 551 6.43 -16.82 -13.69
CA LYS A 551 6.97 -17.15 -15.03
C LYS A 551 6.68 -18.59 -15.47
N TYR A 552 5.82 -19.34 -14.77
CA TYR A 552 5.52 -20.71 -15.17
C TYR A 552 4.90 -20.71 -16.59
N PRO A 553 5.41 -21.50 -17.56
CA PRO A 553 5.04 -21.36 -18.97
C PRO A 553 3.59 -21.73 -19.29
N ASP A 554 3.06 -22.77 -18.63
CA ASP A 554 1.68 -23.22 -18.83
C ASP A 554 0.74 -22.39 -17.93
N GLU A 555 -0.20 -21.68 -18.56
CA GLU A 555 -1.09 -20.77 -17.85
C GLU A 555 -2.10 -21.49 -16.94
N GLU A 556 -2.57 -22.67 -17.34
CA GLU A 556 -3.55 -23.43 -16.54
C GLU A 556 -2.86 -24.08 -15.34
N VAL A 557 -1.68 -24.67 -15.54
CA VAL A 557 -0.87 -25.20 -14.43
C VAL A 557 -0.44 -24.06 -13.49
N ARG A 558 -0.12 -22.88 -14.02
CA ARG A 558 0.19 -21.71 -13.20
C ARG A 558 -0.99 -21.31 -12.30
N LYS A 559 -2.22 -21.32 -12.82
CA LYS A 559 -3.43 -21.02 -12.02
C LYS A 559 -3.63 -22.06 -10.92
N GLU A 560 -3.46 -23.34 -11.21
CA GLU A 560 -3.57 -24.39 -10.19
C GLU A 560 -2.43 -24.33 -9.16
N LEU A 561 -1.20 -23.95 -9.54
CA LEU A 561 -0.09 -23.68 -8.61
C LEU A 561 -0.40 -22.52 -7.65
N ILE A 562 -0.96 -21.42 -8.17
CA ILE A 562 -1.39 -20.28 -7.34
C ILE A 562 -2.46 -20.74 -6.34
N LYS A 563 -3.47 -21.47 -6.82
CA LYS A 563 -4.55 -22.03 -6.01
C LYS A 563 -4.06 -23.03 -4.96
N ALA A 564 -3.06 -23.86 -5.29
CA ALA A 564 -2.41 -24.77 -4.35
C ALA A 564 -1.66 -24.03 -3.23
N GLY A 565 -1.23 -22.79 -3.49
CA GLY A 565 -0.67 -21.88 -2.48
C GLY A 565 -1.70 -21.38 -1.45
N ARG A 566 -3.00 -21.46 -1.77
CA ARG A 566 -4.15 -21.14 -0.89
C ARG A 566 -4.08 -19.74 -0.26
N GLY A 567 -3.42 -18.79 -0.93
CA GLY A 567 -3.13 -17.47 -0.40
C GLY A 567 -2.28 -17.45 0.87
N ASN A 568 -1.69 -18.58 1.29
CA ASN A 568 -0.80 -18.65 2.45
C ASN A 568 0.62 -18.24 2.01
N PRO A 569 1.16 -17.11 2.49
CA PRO A 569 2.45 -16.58 2.03
C PRO A 569 3.61 -17.58 2.15
N ARG A 570 3.68 -18.32 3.25
CA ARG A 570 4.75 -19.28 3.52
C ARG A 570 4.65 -20.51 2.62
N LEU A 571 3.43 -21.00 2.37
CA LEU A 571 3.20 -22.11 1.46
C LEU A 571 3.51 -21.71 0.01
N MET A 572 3.07 -20.52 -0.42
CA MET A 572 3.36 -20.00 -1.75
C MET A 572 4.88 -19.83 -1.98
N GLU A 573 5.62 -19.35 -0.98
CA GLU A 573 7.08 -19.29 -1.01
C GLU A 573 7.71 -20.68 -1.14
N ALA A 574 7.24 -21.66 -0.36
CA ALA A 574 7.73 -23.03 -0.42
C ALA A 574 7.49 -23.66 -1.81
N LEU A 575 6.29 -23.51 -2.39
CA LEU A 575 5.98 -23.98 -3.74
C LEU A 575 6.89 -23.32 -4.79
N ASN A 576 7.09 -22.01 -4.71
CA ASN A 576 7.98 -21.29 -5.62
C ASN A 576 9.43 -21.78 -5.52
N THR A 577 9.90 -22.06 -4.30
CA THR A 577 11.23 -22.64 -4.06
C THR A 577 11.34 -24.05 -4.62
N LEU A 578 10.31 -24.89 -4.46
CA LEU A 578 10.28 -26.23 -5.04
C LEU A 578 10.42 -26.20 -6.57
N LEU A 579 9.68 -25.31 -7.25
CA LEU A 579 9.76 -25.11 -8.70
C LEU A 579 11.14 -24.61 -9.17
N LYS A 580 11.86 -23.85 -8.33
CA LYS A 580 13.20 -23.36 -8.64
C LYS A 580 14.22 -24.50 -8.71
N ILE A 581 14.14 -25.44 -7.78
CA ILE A 581 15.22 -26.40 -7.53
C ILE A 581 15.10 -27.62 -8.44
N GLN A 582 13.89 -28.12 -8.64
CA GLN A 582 13.68 -29.40 -9.31
C GLN A 582 13.18 -29.18 -10.73
N LYS A 583 14.15 -29.07 -11.66
CA LYS A 583 13.87 -29.01 -13.09
C LYS A 583 13.18 -30.31 -13.54
N GLY A 584 11.94 -30.19 -14.01
CA GLY A 584 11.14 -31.34 -14.46
C GLY A 584 10.38 -32.07 -13.36
N ILE A 585 10.04 -31.38 -12.25
CA ILE A 585 8.93 -31.83 -11.38
C ILE A 585 7.72 -32.16 -12.25
N ASP A 586 7.12 -33.31 -11.98
CA ASP A 586 5.75 -33.57 -12.39
C ASP A 586 4.82 -32.71 -11.53
N VAL A 587 4.57 -31.50 -12.00
CA VAL A 587 3.77 -30.50 -11.26
C VAL A 587 2.33 -30.98 -11.18
N GLU A 588 1.88 -31.73 -12.18
CA GLU A 588 0.54 -32.30 -12.22
C GLU A 588 0.37 -33.37 -11.13
N ASP A 589 1.34 -34.27 -10.94
CA ASP A 589 1.32 -35.23 -9.82
C ASP A 589 1.34 -34.53 -8.45
N LEU A 590 2.19 -33.50 -8.28
CA LEU A 590 2.22 -32.72 -7.05
C LEU A 590 0.85 -32.08 -6.77
N LEU A 591 0.25 -31.44 -7.78
CA LEU A 591 -1.07 -30.79 -7.66
C LEU A 591 -2.17 -31.80 -7.32
N LEU A 592 -2.14 -33.00 -7.92
CA LEU A 592 -3.06 -34.09 -7.58
C LEU A 592 -2.91 -34.55 -6.13
N ARG A 593 -1.67 -34.69 -5.64
CA ARG A 593 -1.39 -35.12 -4.26
C ARG A 593 -1.83 -34.10 -3.20
N VAL A 594 -1.92 -32.82 -3.54
CA VAL A 594 -2.24 -31.73 -2.60
C VAL A 594 -3.66 -31.21 -2.71
N GLN A 595 -4.44 -31.68 -3.70
CA GLN A 595 -5.75 -31.14 -4.04
C GLN A 595 -6.75 -31.21 -2.87
N ASP A 596 -6.83 -32.35 -2.18
CA ASP A 596 -7.80 -32.60 -1.10
C ASP A 596 -7.17 -32.59 0.30
N GLU A 597 -5.89 -32.25 0.39
CA GLU A 597 -5.14 -32.24 1.66
C GLU A 597 -5.39 -30.98 2.48
N GLN A 598 -5.13 -31.03 3.78
CA GLN A 598 -5.16 -29.84 4.63
C GLN A 598 -3.93 -28.95 4.39
N GLU A 599 -4.06 -27.63 4.56
CA GLU A 599 -3.00 -26.66 4.23
C GLU A 599 -1.65 -26.98 4.89
N GLU A 600 -1.66 -27.39 6.16
CA GLU A 600 -0.45 -27.79 6.89
C GLU A 600 0.19 -29.05 6.29
N LEU A 601 -0.63 -30.03 5.87
CA LEU A 601 -0.12 -31.24 5.22
C LEU A 601 0.47 -30.92 3.85
N VAL A 602 -0.14 -30.02 3.09
CA VAL A 602 0.41 -29.53 1.83
C VAL A 602 1.78 -28.87 2.06
N GLN A 603 1.87 -28.01 3.07
CA GLN A 603 3.13 -27.35 3.41
C GLN A 603 4.23 -28.36 3.81
N ASP A 604 3.90 -29.33 4.67
CA ASP A 604 4.83 -30.37 5.09
C ASP A 604 5.28 -31.24 3.91
N LEU A 605 4.36 -31.60 3.01
CA LEU A 605 4.68 -32.35 1.79
C LEU A 605 5.65 -31.58 0.90
N VAL A 606 5.40 -30.29 0.66
CA VAL A 606 6.29 -29.44 -0.16
C VAL A 606 7.68 -29.31 0.47
N LEU A 607 7.77 -29.08 1.79
CA LEU A 607 9.05 -28.97 2.49
C LEU A 607 9.83 -30.29 2.49
N ARG A 608 9.14 -31.43 2.64
CA ARG A 608 9.75 -32.75 2.53
C ARG A 608 10.31 -32.99 1.13
N GLU A 609 9.58 -32.62 0.08
CA GLU A 609 10.04 -32.79 -1.29
C GLU A 609 11.27 -31.91 -1.59
N ILE A 610 11.29 -30.68 -1.07
CA ILE A 610 12.49 -29.81 -1.14
C ILE A 610 13.68 -30.48 -0.44
N LEU A 611 13.52 -31.02 0.77
CA LEU A 611 14.61 -31.64 1.52
C LEU A 611 15.11 -32.94 0.86
N THR A 612 14.20 -33.84 0.48
CA THR A 612 14.53 -35.16 -0.08
C THR A 612 15.13 -35.09 -1.49
N SER A 613 14.86 -34.01 -2.23
CA SER A 613 15.47 -33.77 -3.54
C SER A 613 16.94 -33.32 -3.46
N GLN A 614 17.48 -33.05 -2.27
CA GLN A 614 18.87 -32.65 -2.06
C GLN A 614 19.81 -33.84 -1.82
N PRO A 615 21.14 -33.68 -2.02
CA PRO A 615 22.12 -34.72 -1.68
C PRO A 615 22.04 -35.18 -0.22
N GLN A 616 22.37 -36.45 0.05
CA GLN A 616 22.31 -37.00 1.41
C GLN A 616 23.13 -36.20 2.44
N ASP A 617 24.27 -35.67 2.03
CA ASP A 617 25.14 -34.87 2.91
C ASP A 617 24.49 -33.52 3.28
N PHE A 618 23.74 -32.90 2.37
CA PHE A 618 22.91 -31.74 2.69
C PHE A 618 21.83 -32.10 3.70
N GLN A 619 21.12 -33.21 3.49
CA GLN A 619 20.05 -33.66 4.39
C GLN A 619 20.59 -33.92 5.80
N LYS A 620 21.79 -34.50 5.93
CA LYS A 620 22.46 -34.68 7.22
C LYS A 620 22.77 -33.35 7.89
N VAL A 621 23.30 -32.36 7.15
CA VAL A 621 23.59 -31.02 7.70
C VAL A 621 22.31 -30.36 8.23
N MET A 622 21.18 -30.46 7.50
CA MET A 622 19.89 -29.95 7.98
C MET A 622 19.46 -30.66 9.27
N GLN A 623 19.55 -31.99 9.32
CA GLN A 623 19.19 -32.76 10.51
C GLN A 623 20.07 -32.44 11.72
N TYR A 624 21.39 -32.34 11.52
CA TYR A 624 22.33 -32.01 12.59
C TYR A 624 22.15 -30.58 13.09
N SER A 625 21.76 -29.66 12.22
CA SER A 625 21.53 -28.26 12.60
C SER A 625 20.18 -28.04 13.29
N ALA A 626 19.18 -28.90 13.04
CA ALA A 626 17.85 -28.81 13.67
C ALA A 626 17.86 -29.02 15.20
N VAL A 627 18.99 -29.43 15.78
CA VAL A 627 19.16 -29.54 17.24
C VAL A 627 19.24 -28.17 17.93
N PHE A 628 19.62 -27.12 17.20
CA PHE A 628 19.71 -25.77 17.75
C PHE A 628 18.31 -25.14 17.78
N ARG A 629 17.87 -24.74 18.97
CA ARG A 629 16.59 -24.03 19.18
C ARG A 629 16.76 -22.50 19.31
N LEU A 630 17.96 -22.00 19.07
CA LEU A 630 18.34 -20.58 19.11
C LEU A 630 19.17 -20.27 17.85
N PRO A 631 19.22 -19.00 17.40
CA PRO A 631 20.10 -18.59 16.32
C PRO A 631 21.53 -18.92 16.73
N VAL A 632 22.27 -19.57 15.83
CA VAL A 632 23.59 -20.10 16.11
C VAL A 632 24.57 -19.58 15.08
N LEU A 633 25.78 -19.22 15.52
CA LEU A 633 26.85 -18.83 14.62
C LEU A 633 27.28 -20.03 13.77
N ARG A 634 27.84 -19.77 12.58
CA ARG A 634 28.30 -20.82 11.66
C ARG A 634 29.31 -21.76 12.33
N GLU A 635 30.15 -21.25 13.23
CA GLU A 635 31.11 -22.01 14.03
C GLU A 635 30.44 -23.04 14.96
N GLY A 636 29.22 -22.75 15.46
CA GLY A 636 28.45 -23.70 16.26
C GLY A 636 27.96 -24.88 15.42
N ILE A 637 27.52 -24.61 14.19
CA ILE A 637 27.08 -25.64 13.24
C ILE A 637 28.26 -26.52 12.80
N GLN A 638 29.46 -25.96 12.67
CA GLN A 638 30.68 -26.71 12.39
C GLN A 638 30.89 -27.86 13.39
N LEU A 639 30.53 -27.65 14.67
CA LEU A 639 30.76 -28.64 15.71
C LEU A 639 29.91 -29.91 15.54
N VAL A 640 28.71 -29.78 14.98
CA VAL A 640 27.79 -30.90 14.73
C VAL A 640 27.92 -31.46 13.32
N CYS A 641 28.51 -30.71 12.37
CA CYS A 641 28.70 -31.12 10.98
C CYS A 641 30.13 -31.55 10.62
N LYS A 642 30.98 -31.91 11.60
CA LYS A 642 32.40 -32.24 11.38
C LYS A 642 32.64 -33.36 10.36
N ASP A 643 31.70 -34.28 10.26
CA ASP A 643 31.80 -35.46 9.39
C ASP A 643 31.28 -35.22 7.97
N VAL A 644 30.78 -34.02 7.68
CA VAL A 644 30.26 -33.64 6.36
C VAL A 644 31.21 -32.65 5.68
N LYS A 645 31.75 -33.04 4.52
CA LYS A 645 32.55 -32.13 3.69
C LYS A 645 31.68 -31.04 3.10
N ASP A 646 32.24 -29.85 2.92
CA ASP A 646 31.56 -28.69 2.30
C ASP A 646 30.26 -28.25 3.01
N TRP A 647 30.12 -28.54 4.31
CA TRP A 647 28.93 -28.20 5.10
C TRP A 647 28.55 -26.71 5.02
N GLN A 648 29.53 -25.81 4.88
CA GLN A 648 29.29 -24.37 4.76
C GLN A 648 28.46 -24.02 3.52
N SER A 649 28.77 -24.63 2.38
CA SER A 649 28.01 -24.46 1.14
C SER A 649 26.60 -25.06 1.25
N PHE A 650 26.42 -26.10 2.08
CA PHE A 650 25.10 -26.64 2.39
C PHE A 650 24.28 -25.73 3.32
N ILE A 651 24.91 -24.94 4.20
CA ILE A 651 24.21 -23.88 4.94
C ILE A 651 23.75 -22.77 3.99
N ASP A 652 24.63 -22.30 3.10
CA ASP A 652 24.27 -21.29 2.10
C ASP A 652 23.11 -21.76 1.22
N LEU A 653 23.16 -23.04 0.80
CA LEU A 653 22.07 -23.68 0.07
C LEU A 653 20.81 -23.77 0.94
N GLY A 654 20.89 -24.18 2.20
CA GLY A 654 19.75 -24.28 3.11
C GLY A 654 19.03 -22.95 3.28
N VAL A 655 19.78 -21.85 3.39
CA VAL A 655 19.26 -20.48 3.40
C VAL A 655 18.59 -20.15 2.07
N GLN A 656 19.23 -20.48 0.95
CA GLN A 656 18.67 -20.27 -0.39
C GLN A 656 17.38 -21.05 -0.65
N LEU A 657 17.21 -22.22 -0.03
CA LEU A 657 16.02 -23.07 -0.12
C LEU A 657 14.98 -22.75 0.97
N SER A 658 15.22 -21.73 1.80
CA SER A 658 14.34 -21.37 2.92
C SER A 658 14.11 -22.51 3.93
N LEU A 659 15.03 -23.49 3.97
CA LEU A 659 15.09 -24.55 5.00
C LEU A 659 15.91 -24.09 6.22
N MET A 660 16.76 -23.08 6.03
CA MET A 660 17.47 -22.36 7.07
C MET A 660 17.26 -20.87 6.89
N GLU A 661 17.53 -20.12 7.95
CA GLU A 661 17.44 -18.67 7.96
C GLU A 661 18.78 -18.11 8.42
N GLU A 662 19.27 -17.08 7.74
CA GLU A 662 20.52 -16.41 8.09
C GLU A 662 20.23 -14.93 8.33
N GLU A 663 20.77 -14.42 9.43
CA GLU A 663 20.82 -12.99 9.71
C GLU A 663 22.10 -12.40 9.11
N LYS A 664 21.95 -11.48 8.15
CA LYS A 664 23.07 -10.65 7.70
C LYS A 664 23.20 -9.51 8.68
N ALA A 665 24.29 -9.47 9.43
CA ALA A 665 24.57 -8.41 10.40
C ALA A 665 24.70 -7.04 9.71
N GLU A 666 23.58 -6.37 9.49
CA GLU A 666 23.50 -4.91 9.58
C GLU A 666 22.84 -4.62 10.91
N MET A 667 23.60 -4.05 11.84
CA MET A 667 23.11 -3.70 13.17
C MET A 667 21.76 -2.98 13.05
N TRP A 668 20.77 -3.44 13.80
CA TRP A 668 19.63 -2.61 14.16
C TRP A 668 20.16 -1.24 14.59
N PRO A 669 19.59 -0.10 14.15
CA PRO A 669 20.03 1.19 14.65
C PRO A 669 19.88 1.16 16.17
N THR A 670 21.00 1.01 16.86
CA THR A 670 21.07 1.29 18.29
C THR A 670 20.77 2.77 18.39
N THR A 671 19.56 3.10 18.82
CA THR A 671 19.24 4.42 19.33
C THR A 671 20.32 4.76 20.36
N GLY A 672 21.07 5.82 20.08
CA GLY A 672 22.00 6.39 21.03
C GLY A 672 21.28 7.03 22.22
#